data_AF-A0A914CYE1-F1
#
_entry.id   AF-A0A914CYE1-F1
#
_cell.length_a   1.000
_cell.length_b   1.000
_cell.length_c   1.000
_cell.angle_alpha   90.00
_cell.angle_beta   90.00
_cell.angle_gamma   90.00
#
_symmetry.space_group_name_H-M   'P 1'
#
loop_
_entity.id
_entity.type
_entity.pdbx_description
1 polymer ?
#
loop_
_entity_poly.entity_id
_entity_poly.type
_entity_poly.pdbx_seq_one_letter_code
_entity_poly.pdbx_strand_id
1 'polypeptide(L)'
;MEIQFLNQAQIQLESDEKLDVDMLDKVVQIMNNGSGEPQKIAANILARFKEQPNSWMKVDAVLEYAKFMETKYYALQILETLIQVRWKALPRDQCEGIKGFIVQTILDVSSDKAKAEAMKLYLQKLDLVLVQIVKHEWPRLWPTFISDIVGASRTNESLCMNNMQILRLLSEEVFEFGTGLTSIKAMHLKQQFCGEFEAVHKLCKDILENTDNVALIYATLNTLHGFLNWIPVGYIFEENLVDLIVEKFLPYPFFRSISVQCLIEISSINIDERPPIYGQRLVNMYRRVITMLMDQVPDDVDFNATYMSGSNEDQKFLSNLAQLLATFLKEHYKLAEVIDEKPNVIRPDQNDRNELKEFHQRGLDYLLKLSEIEDVEVFKVCLDYWNWLCVELFRESPFPQPPQHGLLDAFRRLREDRNESPRRRLYVNTLSRLRMLMINRMAKPEEVIVVVNEHGEAVRELVKDTDSVTLYKTMRETLVLLTHLDYRDTEIKMTEKLQAQVNGSEWSWKNLNTLCWAIGSISGAMHEDDEKRFLVTVIRDLLGLVEQKRGKDNKAVIASDIMYIVGQYPRFLRAHWKFLKTVINKLFEFMHETHEGVQDMACDTFIKIVIKYLLGLCEQKRGKDNKAVIASNIMYVVGQYPRFLRVHWKFLKTVINKLFEFMHESHEGVQDMACDTFIKIVIKCKPHFVMIQPGESRPFINDLLENLNGIICDLSHAQVHVFYEAVGHIISVEPEPAVKEDLIDKLMALPNSIWAEIIDHASSDVNMLCDAEVVKNLAHILKTNVAACKSIGAPFFSQLKKILMDMLGVYQVISSNVSKAISEHGEGVLKQPLLKSMRVVKREILVLLSTWIARSFEARAEQDQISAKTVIENVINPLFGTVMTDYLNNVPEAREPKVLSLLSITVVALKEQAAPQVPAMLDAVFECTLDMINKDLEAFPEHRTNFFQLLNAITRHCFKVLLALPDNVFVLVIQAVVWAFKHSMRNVAETGLEILREMFSQVAGLEDRAAAQAFYQKHYMNVLQHVLSVVTDNNQIPFVGLTNLSETMCLVFQAAEFSITVHLNPNSPQPALTLGMTQEQMAAANMEYIFQVIGELLATHFKNLSPDQIRIAIKGFFSFNRQVTKMRDHIRDFLIQIKEEAGEDTSDLFLEEKEAEIQKTQQEKLSIPGVQNPNDVVDDEDMV
;
A
#
# COMPACT_ATOMS: atom_id res chain seq x y z
N MET A 1 -37.67 -26.20 16.40
CA MET A 1 -38.78 -26.33 15.44
C MET A 1 -38.35 -25.85 14.06
N GLU A 2 -37.84 -24.61 13.93
CA GLU A 2 -37.29 -24.09 12.66
C GLU A 2 -36.15 -24.93 12.07
N ILE A 3 -35.19 -25.39 12.89
CA ILE A 3 -34.09 -26.26 12.41
C ILE A 3 -34.61 -27.60 11.85
N GLN A 4 -35.64 -28.18 12.46
CA GLN A 4 -36.23 -29.44 11.97
C GLN A 4 -36.96 -29.22 10.63
N PHE A 5 -37.67 -28.10 10.49
CA PHE A 5 -38.25 -27.68 9.22
C PHE A 5 -37.17 -27.46 8.16
N LEU A 6 -36.08 -26.77 8.47
CA LEU A 6 -34.98 -26.52 7.53
C LEU A 6 -34.32 -27.82 7.06
N ASN A 7 -34.12 -28.79 7.95
CA ASN A 7 -33.58 -30.11 7.57
C ASN A 7 -34.52 -30.87 6.64
N GLN A 8 -35.84 -30.79 6.87
CA GLN A 8 -36.83 -31.37 5.96
C GLN A 8 -36.87 -30.62 4.62
N ALA A 9 -36.76 -29.28 4.68
CA ALA A 9 -36.78 -28.43 3.51
C ALA A 9 -35.58 -28.67 2.61
N GLN A 10 -34.41 -28.91 3.20
CA GLN A 10 -33.21 -29.28 2.47
C GLN A 10 -33.43 -30.54 1.61
N ILE A 11 -33.98 -31.61 2.20
CA ILE A 11 -34.20 -32.89 1.50
C ILE A 11 -35.17 -32.72 0.32
N GLN A 12 -36.25 -31.96 0.51
CA GLN A 12 -37.25 -31.75 -0.53
C GLN A 12 -36.78 -30.79 -1.63
N LEU A 13 -36.04 -29.72 -1.30
CA LEU A 13 -35.45 -28.81 -2.29
C LEU A 13 -34.33 -29.48 -3.11
N GLU A 14 -33.66 -30.49 -2.54
CA GLU A 14 -32.66 -31.33 -3.22
C GLU A 14 -33.28 -32.44 -4.09
N SER A 15 -34.60 -32.66 -4.02
CA SER A 15 -35.28 -33.68 -4.83
C SER A 15 -35.65 -33.17 -6.24
N ASP A 16 -35.70 -34.10 -7.20
CA ASP A 16 -36.21 -33.88 -8.56
C ASP A 16 -37.75 -33.80 -8.63
N GLU A 17 -38.44 -33.85 -7.48
CA GLU A 17 -39.89 -33.69 -7.41
C GLU A 17 -40.31 -32.23 -7.66
N LYS A 18 -41.63 -32.02 -7.87
CA LYS A 18 -42.21 -30.67 -8.05
C LYS A 18 -41.86 -29.79 -6.86
N LEU A 19 -41.39 -28.57 -7.15
CA LEU A 19 -41.00 -27.60 -6.14
C LEU A 19 -42.20 -27.14 -5.31
N ASP A 20 -42.10 -27.25 -3.98
CA ASP A 20 -43.01 -26.60 -3.04
C ASP A 20 -42.59 -25.14 -2.83
N VAL A 21 -43.29 -24.22 -3.50
CA VAL A 21 -43.00 -22.78 -3.45
C VAL A 21 -43.31 -22.18 -2.08
N ASP A 22 -44.34 -22.69 -1.37
CA ASP A 22 -44.67 -22.21 -0.01
C ASP A 22 -43.58 -22.60 0.99
N MET A 23 -42.90 -23.72 0.76
CA MET A 23 -41.75 -24.12 1.56
C MET A 23 -40.52 -23.24 1.28
N LEU A 24 -40.23 -22.95 0.01
CA LEU A 24 -39.14 -22.05 -0.37
C LEU A 24 -39.35 -20.64 0.21
N ASP A 25 -40.58 -20.11 0.14
CA ASP A 25 -40.97 -18.83 0.75
C ASP A 25 -40.61 -18.79 2.25
N LYS A 26 -40.92 -19.86 3.00
CA LYS A 26 -40.56 -19.94 4.43
C LYS A 26 -39.04 -19.98 4.66
N VAL A 27 -38.27 -20.67 3.81
CA VAL A 27 -36.81 -20.72 3.94
C VAL A 27 -36.19 -19.34 3.70
N VAL A 28 -36.65 -18.62 2.66
CA VAL A 28 -36.20 -17.25 2.35
C VAL A 28 -36.58 -16.28 3.47
N GLN A 29 -37.78 -16.40 4.04
CA GLN A 29 -38.19 -15.59 5.19
C GLN A 29 -37.34 -15.85 6.43
N ILE A 30 -36.97 -17.11 6.72
CA ILE A 30 -36.05 -17.44 7.83
C ILE A 30 -34.65 -16.86 7.58
N MET A 31 -34.19 -16.83 6.34
CA MET A 31 -32.90 -16.21 6.01
C MET A 31 -32.92 -14.68 6.25
N ASN A 32 -33.98 -13.99 5.84
CA ASN A 32 -34.07 -12.52 5.94
C ASN A 32 -34.44 -12.02 7.34
N ASN A 33 -35.31 -12.74 8.06
CA ASN A 33 -35.85 -12.30 9.35
C ASN A 33 -35.30 -13.08 10.56
N GLY A 34 -34.62 -14.20 10.33
CA GLY A 34 -34.05 -15.04 11.40
C GLY A 34 -32.73 -14.50 11.97
N SER A 35 -32.27 -15.09 13.07
CA SER A 35 -30.96 -14.80 13.67
C SER A 35 -30.29 -16.06 14.23
N GLY A 36 -28.96 -16.10 14.21
CA GLY A 36 -28.18 -17.23 14.74
C GLY A 36 -28.15 -18.45 13.83
N GLU A 37 -28.20 -19.65 14.43
CA GLU A 37 -28.01 -20.93 13.71
C GLU A 37 -29.06 -21.20 12.61
N PRO A 38 -30.38 -20.95 12.80
CA PRO A 38 -31.38 -21.19 11.75
C PRO A 38 -31.16 -20.35 10.49
N GLN A 39 -30.69 -19.11 10.65
CA GLN A 39 -30.37 -18.23 9.52
C GLN A 39 -29.20 -18.79 8.71
N LYS A 40 -28.16 -19.28 9.39
CA LYS A 40 -26.98 -19.91 8.74
C LYS A 40 -27.36 -21.18 7.98
N ILE A 41 -28.23 -22.01 8.55
CA ILE A 41 -28.73 -23.22 7.89
C ILE A 41 -29.58 -22.84 6.66
N ALA A 42 -30.49 -21.87 6.78
CA ALA A 42 -31.31 -21.39 5.66
C ALA A 42 -30.45 -20.82 4.52
N ALA A 43 -29.42 -20.02 4.85
CA ALA A 43 -28.47 -19.51 3.87
C ALA A 43 -27.70 -20.63 3.14
N ASN A 44 -27.26 -21.66 3.86
CA ASN A 44 -26.61 -22.83 3.26
C ASN A 44 -27.54 -23.62 2.33
N ILE A 45 -28.81 -23.77 2.69
CA ILE A 45 -29.81 -24.44 1.85
C ILE A 45 -30.02 -23.65 0.56
N LEU A 46 -30.20 -22.33 0.65
CA LEU A 46 -30.37 -21.46 -0.51
C LEU A 46 -29.11 -21.41 -1.39
N ALA A 47 -27.91 -21.41 -0.80
CA ALA A 47 -26.67 -21.49 -1.57
C ALA A 47 -26.62 -22.80 -2.39
N ARG A 48 -26.88 -23.94 -1.74
CA ARG A 48 -26.91 -25.26 -2.39
C ARG A 48 -27.97 -25.35 -3.47
N PHE A 49 -29.19 -24.86 -3.21
CA PHE A 49 -30.26 -24.87 -4.20
C PHE A 49 -29.90 -24.04 -5.44
N LYS A 50 -29.26 -22.87 -5.26
CA LYS A 50 -28.78 -22.03 -6.36
C LYS A 50 -27.73 -22.73 -7.22
N GLU A 51 -26.84 -23.52 -6.62
CA GLU A 51 -25.78 -24.26 -7.30
C GLU A 51 -26.27 -25.50 -8.07
N GLN A 52 -27.51 -25.96 -7.85
CA GLN A 52 -28.03 -27.13 -8.55
C GLN A 52 -28.20 -26.87 -10.05
N PRO A 53 -27.75 -27.79 -10.94
CA PRO A 53 -27.83 -27.61 -12.40
C PRO A 53 -29.24 -27.41 -12.97
N ASN A 54 -30.26 -27.93 -12.28
CA ASN A 54 -31.67 -27.91 -12.72
C ASN A 54 -32.52 -26.89 -11.96
N SER A 55 -31.93 -26.09 -11.04
CA SER A 55 -32.68 -25.12 -10.22
C SER A 55 -33.43 -24.10 -11.07
N TRP A 56 -32.83 -23.69 -12.19
CA TRP A 56 -33.42 -22.73 -13.12
C TRP A 56 -34.71 -23.24 -13.78
N MET A 57 -34.88 -24.56 -13.96
CA MET A 57 -36.12 -25.14 -14.52
C MET A 57 -37.32 -24.98 -13.59
N LYS A 58 -37.10 -24.58 -12.33
CA LYS A 58 -38.14 -24.35 -11.33
C LYS A 58 -38.45 -22.86 -11.15
N VAL A 59 -37.73 -21.97 -11.83
CA VAL A 59 -37.82 -20.50 -11.66
C VAL A 59 -39.16 -19.95 -12.14
N ASP A 60 -39.73 -20.48 -13.22
CA ASP A 60 -41.05 -20.12 -13.74
C ASP A 60 -42.14 -20.28 -12.67
N ALA A 61 -42.18 -21.44 -12.01
CA ALA A 61 -43.12 -21.74 -10.93
C ALA A 61 -42.91 -20.81 -9.72
N VAL A 62 -41.67 -20.45 -9.39
CA VAL A 62 -41.40 -19.51 -8.29
C VAL A 62 -41.87 -18.10 -8.65
N LEU A 63 -41.60 -17.63 -9.87
CA LEU A 63 -41.99 -16.28 -10.29
C LEU A 63 -43.53 -16.13 -10.40
N GLU A 64 -44.23 -17.20 -10.78
CA GLU A 64 -45.69 -17.24 -10.87
C GLU A 64 -46.37 -17.37 -9.49
N TYR A 65 -45.94 -18.35 -8.66
CA TYR A 65 -46.68 -18.76 -7.47
C TYR A 65 -46.14 -18.20 -6.13
N ALA A 66 -44.91 -17.65 -6.08
CA ALA A 66 -44.36 -17.14 -4.82
C ALA A 66 -45.12 -15.92 -4.30
N LYS A 67 -45.35 -15.90 -2.99
CA LYS A 67 -46.12 -14.84 -2.30
C LYS A 67 -45.25 -13.65 -1.92
N PHE A 68 -43.96 -13.87 -1.72
CA PHE A 68 -43.01 -12.86 -1.25
C PHE A 68 -42.07 -12.39 -2.36
N MET A 69 -41.79 -11.08 -2.39
CA MET A 69 -40.92 -10.48 -3.40
C MET A 69 -39.46 -10.90 -3.25
N GLU A 70 -39.02 -11.17 -2.02
CA GLU A 70 -37.69 -11.67 -1.70
C GLU A 70 -37.42 -13.03 -2.36
N THR A 71 -38.44 -13.90 -2.41
CA THR A 71 -38.33 -15.20 -3.09
C THR A 71 -38.26 -15.05 -4.61
N LYS A 72 -39.03 -14.10 -5.18
CA LYS A 72 -38.93 -13.77 -6.61
C LYS A 72 -37.56 -13.16 -6.95
N TYR A 73 -37.03 -12.31 -6.08
CA TYR A 73 -35.68 -11.76 -6.21
C TYR A 73 -34.61 -12.88 -6.20
N TYR A 74 -34.73 -13.84 -5.28
CA TYR A 74 -33.86 -15.01 -5.24
C TYR A 74 -33.97 -15.87 -6.52
N ALA A 75 -35.18 -16.04 -7.07
CA ALA A 75 -35.36 -16.73 -8.36
C ALA A 75 -34.66 -16.00 -9.52
N LEU A 76 -34.68 -14.67 -9.54
CA LEU A 76 -33.91 -13.87 -10.50
C LEU A 76 -32.39 -14.02 -10.30
N GLN A 77 -31.89 -14.25 -9.09
CA GLN A 77 -30.46 -14.56 -8.88
C GLN A 77 -30.06 -15.90 -9.50
N ILE A 78 -30.95 -16.89 -9.46
CA ILE A 78 -30.74 -18.18 -10.15
C ILE A 78 -30.71 -17.95 -11.66
N LEU A 79 -31.68 -17.19 -12.19
CA LEU A 79 -31.76 -16.88 -13.61
C LEU A 79 -30.55 -16.07 -14.12
N GLU A 80 -30.09 -15.08 -13.36
CA GLU A 80 -28.86 -14.34 -13.65
C GLU A 80 -27.66 -15.28 -13.75
N THR A 81 -27.52 -16.23 -12.82
CA THR A 81 -26.43 -17.21 -12.83
C THR A 81 -26.53 -18.13 -14.05
N LEU A 82 -27.75 -18.55 -14.42
CA LEU A 82 -27.99 -19.31 -15.64
C LEU A 82 -27.55 -18.53 -16.89
N ILE A 83 -27.89 -17.25 -16.97
CA ILE A 83 -27.54 -16.41 -18.12
C ILE A 83 -26.02 -16.25 -18.20
N GLN A 84 -25.36 -15.92 -17.08
CA GLN A 84 -23.91 -15.73 -17.05
C GLN A 84 -23.14 -17.00 -17.42
N VAL A 85 -23.62 -18.18 -17.04
CA VAL A 85 -22.86 -19.43 -17.17
C VAL A 85 -23.30 -20.24 -18.40
N ARG A 86 -24.60 -20.40 -18.65
CA ARG A 86 -25.13 -21.40 -19.62
C ARG A 86 -25.98 -20.82 -20.75
N TRP A 87 -26.06 -19.50 -20.91
CA TRP A 87 -26.97 -18.90 -21.91
C TRP A 87 -26.78 -19.43 -23.33
N LYS A 88 -25.53 -19.63 -23.76
CA LYS A 88 -25.21 -20.10 -25.11
C LYS A 88 -25.53 -21.58 -25.33
N ALA A 89 -25.57 -22.38 -24.26
CA ALA A 89 -25.85 -23.81 -24.33
C ALA A 89 -27.37 -24.12 -24.33
N LEU A 90 -28.21 -23.14 -23.98
CA LEU A 90 -29.66 -23.31 -23.98
C LEU A 90 -30.20 -23.37 -25.42
N PRO A 91 -31.25 -24.20 -25.68
CA PRO A 91 -31.99 -24.17 -26.92
C PRO A 91 -32.52 -22.76 -27.20
N ARG A 92 -32.45 -22.31 -28.46
CA ARG A 92 -32.84 -20.94 -28.84
C ARG A 92 -34.29 -20.60 -28.47
N ASP A 93 -35.20 -21.58 -28.54
CA ASP A 93 -36.60 -21.40 -28.13
C ASP A 93 -36.72 -21.06 -26.62
N GLN A 94 -35.84 -21.62 -25.79
CA GLN A 94 -35.81 -21.30 -24.35
C GLN A 94 -35.18 -19.94 -24.09
N CYS A 95 -34.11 -19.57 -24.82
CA CYS A 95 -33.53 -18.23 -24.76
C CYS A 95 -34.57 -17.16 -25.10
N GLU A 96 -35.29 -17.32 -26.22
CA GLU A 96 -36.35 -16.41 -26.64
C GLU A 96 -37.53 -16.41 -25.67
N GLY A 97 -37.87 -17.56 -25.08
CA GLY A 97 -38.89 -17.64 -24.02
C GLY A 97 -38.51 -16.87 -22.76
N ILE A 98 -37.30 -17.05 -22.25
CA ILE A 98 -36.78 -16.33 -21.06
C ILE A 98 -36.68 -14.83 -21.35
N LYS A 99 -36.10 -14.46 -22.50
CA LYS A 99 -36.01 -13.08 -22.96
C LYS A 99 -37.40 -12.44 -23.06
N GLY A 100 -38.33 -13.09 -23.74
CA GLY A 100 -39.72 -12.61 -23.87
C GLY A 100 -40.40 -12.44 -22.52
N PHE A 101 -40.23 -13.38 -21.60
CA PHE A 101 -40.75 -13.30 -20.24
C PHE A 101 -40.17 -12.12 -19.46
N ILE A 102 -38.85 -11.94 -19.46
CA ILE A 102 -38.18 -10.85 -18.74
C ILE A 102 -38.59 -9.50 -19.30
N VAL A 103 -38.57 -9.34 -20.63
CA VAL A 103 -39.01 -8.11 -21.30
C VAL A 103 -40.48 -7.82 -20.98
N GLN A 104 -41.36 -8.81 -21.10
CA GLN A 104 -42.79 -8.62 -20.82
C GLN A 104 -43.07 -8.27 -19.36
N THR A 105 -42.30 -8.86 -18.42
CA THR A 105 -42.40 -8.56 -16.99
C THR A 105 -41.91 -7.15 -16.69
N ILE A 106 -40.77 -6.74 -17.26
CA ILE A 106 -40.27 -5.37 -17.16
C ILE A 106 -41.33 -4.40 -17.71
N LEU A 107 -41.92 -4.68 -18.87
CA LEU A 107 -42.98 -3.85 -19.45
C LEU A 107 -44.21 -3.74 -18.54
N ASP A 108 -44.71 -4.84 -17.95
CA ASP A 108 -45.88 -4.78 -17.04
C ASP A 108 -45.59 -4.00 -15.75
N VAL A 109 -44.41 -4.22 -15.14
CA VAL A 109 -44.04 -3.58 -13.88
C VAL A 109 -43.69 -2.10 -14.08
N SER A 110 -42.95 -1.75 -15.13
CA SER A 110 -42.47 -0.38 -15.37
C SER A 110 -43.47 0.54 -16.06
N SER A 111 -44.47 0.00 -16.78
CA SER A 111 -45.51 0.82 -17.42
C SER A 111 -46.44 1.50 -16.41
N ASP A 112 -46.56 0.98 -15.20
CA ASP A 112 -47.35 1.57 -14.11
C ASP A 112 -46.42 2.14 -13.02
N LYS A 113 -46.48 3.45 -12.84
CA LYS A 113 -45.66 4.18 -11.85
C LYS A 113 -45.83 3.66 -10.42
N ALA A 114 -47.04 3.29 -10.01
CA ALA A 114 -47.29 2.82 -8.64
C ALA A 114 -46.73 1.42 -8.41
N LYS A 115 -46.84 0.54 -9.42
CA LYS A 115 -46.22 -0.80 -9.38
C LYS A 115 -44.70 -0.69 -9.37
N ALA A 116 -44.12 0.14 -10.24
CA ALA A 116 -42.67 0.33 -10.33
C ALA A 116 -42.05 0.80 -9.00
N GLU A 117 -42.70 1.73 -8.30
CA GLU A 117 -42.22 2.22 -7.00
C GLU A 117 -42.37 1.13 -5.91
N ALA A 118 -43.50 0.41 -5.88
CA ALA A 118 -43.73 -0.66 -4.91
C ALA A 118 -42.79 -1.86 -5.09
N MET A 119 -42.36 -2.15 -6.33
CA MET A 119 -41.52 -3.28 -6.69
C MET A 119 -40.10 -2.86 -7.10
N LYS A 120 -39.62 -1.70 -6.65
CA LYS A 120 -38.37 -1.08 -7.10
C LYS A 120 -37.14 -2.01 -7.05
N LEU A 121 -36.92 -2.73 -5.95
CA LEU A 121 -35.79 -3.66 -5.81
C LEU A 121 -35.89 -4.86 -6.76
N TYR A 122 -37.11 -5.34 -7.02
CA TYR A 122 -37.36 -6.42 -7.96
C TYR A 122 -37.14 -5.96 -9.41
N LEU A 123 -37.63 -4.76 -9.75
CA LEU A 123 -37.42 -4.14 -11.06
C LEU A 123 -35.93 -3.90 -11.35
N GLN A 124 -35.18 -3.34 -10.40
CA GLN A 124 -33.73 -3.17 -10.51
C GLN A 124 -33.01 -4.50 -10.78
N LYS A 125 -33.49 -5.61 -10.20
CA LYS A 125 -32.92 -6.93 -10.45
C LYS A 125 -33.29 -7.47 -11.83
N LEU A 126 -34.52 -7.24 -12.29
CA LEU A 126 -34.93 -7.56 -13.67
C LEU A 126 -34.08 -6.81 -14.69
N ASP A 127 -33.80 -5.52 -14.47
CA ASP A 127 -32.95 -4.72 -15.35
C ASP A 127 -31.53 -5.29 -15.44
N LEU A 128 -30.94 -5.69 -14.31
CA LEU A 128 -29.63 -6.36 -14.30
C LEU A 128 -29.66 -7.68 -15.08
N VAL A 129 -30.70 -8.51 -14.87
CA VAL A 129 -30.90 -9.76 -15.61
C VAL A 129 -31.02 -9.50 -17.11
N LEU A 130 -31.78 -8.48 -17.52
CA LEU A 130 -31.91 -8.07 -18.92
C LEU A 130 -30.55 -7.63 -19.48
N VAL A 131 -29.77 -6.83 -18.75
CA VAL A 131 -28.42 -6.41 -19.18
C VAL A 131 -27.49 -7.61 -19.35
N GLN A 132 -27.58 -8.63 -18.48
CA GLN A 132 -26.84 -9.87 -18.69
C GLN A 132 -27.26 -10.58 -19.98
N ILE A 133 -28.56 -10.64 -20.31
CA ILE A 133 -29.04 -11.19 -21.60
C ILE A 133 -28.48 -10.38 -22.77
N VAL A 134 -28.56 -9.04 -22.70
CA VAL A 134 -28.09 -8.13 -23.75
C VAL A 134 -26.59 -8.31 -23.99
N LYS A 135 -25.76 -8.50 -22.95
CA LYS A 135 -24.33 -8.81 -23.11
C LYS A 135 -24.05 -10.08 -23.92
N HIS A 136 -24.99 -11.02 -23.98
CA HIS A 136 -24.86 -12.24 -24.78
C HIS A 136 -25.52 -12.14 -26.16
N GLU A 137 -26.63 -11.41 -26.30
CA GLU A 137 -27.39 -11.37 -27.56
C GLU A 137 -27.12 -10.16 -28.45
N TRP A 138 -26.82 -9.00 -27.86
CA TRP A 138 -26.52 -7.79 -28.61
C TRP A 138 -25.01 -7.74 -28.93
N PRO A 139 -24.63 -7.42 -30.18
CA PRO A 139 -25.48 -6.95 -31.29
C PRO A 139 -25.96 -7.98 -32.30
N ARG A 140 -25.43 -9.20 -32.29
CA ARG A 140 -25.64 -10.16 -33.38
C ARG A 140 -27.06 -10.72 -33.44
N LEU A 141 -27.56 -11.20 -32.30
CA LEU A 141 -28.85 -11.90 -32.19
C LEU A 141 -30.00 -10.96 -31.87
N TRP A 142 -29.68 -9.77 -31.34
CA TRP A 142 -30.65 -8.71 -31.10
C TRP A 142 -30.16 -7.36 -31.66
N PRO A 143 -29.99 -7.24 -32.99
CA PRO A 143 -29.45 -6.03 -33.62
C PRO A 143 -30.36 -4.81 -33.46
N THR A 144 -31.66 -5.03 -33.25
CA THR A 144 -32.64 -3.96 -33.05
C THR A 144 -32.74 -3.51 -31.60
N PHE A 145 -31.98 -4.08 -30.65
CA PHE A 145 -32.15 -3.81 -29.21
C PHE A 145 -32.14 -2.30 -28.88
N ILE A 146 -31.14 -1.56 -29.39
CA ILE A 146 -31.06 -0.11 -29.17
C ILE A 146 -32.23 0.64 -29.83
N SER A 147 -32.63 0.25 -31.04
CA SER A 147 -33.81 0.85 -31.68
C SER A 147 -35.12 0.52 -30.96
N ASP A 148 -35.24 -0.68 -30.41
CA ASP A 148 -36.42 -1.18 -29.72
C ASP A 148 -36.58 -0.49 -28.37
N ILE A 149 -35.49 -0.37 -27.59
CA ILE A 149 -35.51 0.33 -26.30
C ILE A 149 -35.78 1.82 -26.49
N VAL A 150 -35.21 2.44 -27.53
CA VAL A 150 -35.48 3.84 -27.87
C VAL A 150 -36.92 4.05 -28.33
N GLY A 151 -37.47 3.14 -29.13
CA GLY A 151 -38.86 3.14 -29.56
C GLY A 151 -39.83 2.96 -28.39
N ALA A 152 -39.59 1.97 -27.52
CA ALA A 152 -40.39 1.70 -26.33
C ALA A 152 -40.40 2.87 -25.36
N SER A 153 -39.29 3.59 -25.24
CA SER A 153 -39.16 4.79 -24.40
C SER A 153 -40.10 5.93 -24.80
N ARG A 154 -40.61 5.94 -26.04
CA ARG A 154 -41.58 6.95 -26.52
C ARG A 154 -43.03 6.63 -26.13
N THR A 155 -43.31 5.46 -25.56
CA THR A 155 -44.69 5.02 -25.27
C THR A 155 -45.25 5.59 -23.97
N ASN A 156 -44.45 5.60 -22.90
CA ASN A 156 -44.81 6.13 -21.57
C ASN A 156 -43.54 6.55 -20.83
N GLU A 157 -43.62 7.67 -20.10
CA GLU A 157 -42.53 8.23 -19.29
C GLU A 157 -42.02 7.28 -18.20
N SER A 158 -42.89 6.48 -17.56
CA SER A 158 -42.47 5.53 -16.53
C SER A 158 -41.58 4.42 -17.09
N LEU A 159 -41.93 3.89 -18.27
CA LEU A 159 -41.12 2.92 -18.99
C LEU A 159 -39.82 3.56 -19.52
N CYS A 160 -39.89 4.79 -20.03
CA CYS A 160 -38.73 5.55 -20.45
C CYS A 160 -37.70 5.70 -19.32
N MET A 161 -38.16 5.98 -18.09
CA MET A 161 -37.30 6.12 -16.92
C MET A 161 -36.57 4.81 -16.60
N ASN A 162 -37.25 3.67 -16.71
CA ASN A 162 -36.61 2.37 -16.54
C ASN A 162 -35.61 2.05 -17.65
N ASN A 163 -35.95 2.39 -18.90
CA ASN A 163 -35.06 2.20 -20.04
C ASN A 163 -33.77 3.03 -19.94
N MET A 164 -33.83 4.25 -19.40
CA MET A 164 -32.63 5.04 -19.08
C MET A 164 -31.73 4.29 -18.08
N GLN A 165 -32.32 3.72 -17.03
CA GLN A 165 -31.59 2.91 -16.04
C GLN A 165 -30.95 1.67 -16.67
N ILE A 166 -31.65 0.96 -17.56
CA ILE A 166 -31.11 -0.20 -18.30
C ILE A 166 -29.91 0.22 -19.17
N LEU A 167 -30.03 1.34 -19.89
CA LEU A 167 -28.94 1.85 -20.74
C LEU A 167 -27.71 2.25 -19.91
N ARG A 168 -27.91 2.83 -18.71
CA ARG A 168 -26.80 3.13 -17.80
C ARG A 168 -26.10 1.86 -17.32
N LEU A 169 -26.86 0.87 -16.84
CA LEU A 169 -26.31 -0.42 -16.41
C LEU A 169 -25.55 -1.13 -17.54
N LEU A 170 -26.06 -1.05 -18.78
CA LEU A 170 -25.36 -1.59 -19.94
C LEU A 170 -24.01 -0.87 -20.19
N SER A 171 -23.98 0.47 -20.05
CA SER A 171 -22.74 1.24 -20.16
C SER A 171 -21.74 0.88 -19.07
N GLU A 172 -22.18 0.83 -17.81
CA GLU A 172 -21.34 0.44 -16.67
C GLU A 172 -20.72 -0.96 -16.89
N GLU A 173 -21.50 -1.94 -17.33
CA GLU A 173 -21.03 -3.31 -17.60
C GLU A 173 -20.05 -3.40 -18.80
N VAL A 174 -20.24 -2.59 -19.83
CA VAL A 174 -19.41 -2.62 -21.06
C VAL A 174 -18.12 -1.80 -20.89
N PHE A 175 -18.17 -0.65 -20.22
CA PHE A 175 -17.07 0.32 -20.16
C PHE A 175 -16.32 0.35 -18.84
N GLU A 176 -17.00 0.25 -17.69
CA GLU A 176 -16.39 0.38 -16.35
C GLU A 176 -16.03 -0.98 -15.74
N PHE A 177 -16.96 -1.95 -15.78
CA PHE A 177 -16.86 -3.23 -15.08
C PHE A 177 -16.61 -4.43 -16.00
N GLY A 178 -15.95 -4.24 -17.14
CA GLY A 178 -15.64 -5.27 -18.15
C GLY A 178 -14.87 -6.52 -17.67
N THR A 179 -14.67 -6.67 -16.36
CA THR A 179 -14.17 -7.85 -15.64
C THR A 179 -14.89 -9.16 -15.97
N GLY A 180 -16.15 -9.11 -16.42
CA GLY A 180 -16.92 -10.28 -16.83
C GLY A 180 -16.93 -10.57 -18.33
N LEU A 181 -16.19 -9.79 -19.14
CA LEU A 181 -16.13 -9.94 -20.60
C LEU A 181 -14.69 -10.17 -21.05
N THR A 182 -14.50 -11.03 -22.05
CA THR A 182 -13.18 -11.15 -22.70
C THR A 182 -12.81 -9.85 -23.39
N SER A 183 -11.52 -9.53 -23.46
CA SER A 183 -10.99 -8.26 -23.96
C SER A 183 -11.49 -7.89 -25.36
N ILE A 184 -11.54 -8.86 -26.29
CA ILE A 184 -12.03 -8.61 -27.66
C ILE A 184 -13.55 -8.38 -27.68
N LYS A 185 -14.33 -9.20 -26.97
CA LYS A 185 -15.79 -9.00 -26.86
C LYS A 185 -16.12 -7.63 -26.25
N ALA A 186 -15.40 -7.22 -25.21
CA ALA A 186 -15.55 -5.89 -24.64
C ALA A 186 -15.24 -4.80 -25.67
N MET A 187 -14.17 -4.95 -26.46
CA MET A 187 -13.83 -4.02 -27.55
C MET A 187 -14.95 -3.93 -28.61
N HIS A 188 -15.51 -5.05 -29.07
CA HIS A 188 -16.61 -5.07 -30.03
C HIS A 188 -17.89 -4.44 -29.47
N LEU A 189 -18.27 -4.78 -28.24
CA LEU A 189 -19.45 -4.18 -27.58
C LEU A 189 -19.27 -2.67 -27.43
N LYS A 190 -18.07 -2.20 -27.08
CA LYS A 190 -17.74 -0.77 -27.02
C LYS A 190 -17.90 -0.12 -28.40
N GLN A 191 -17.30 -0.70 -29.44
CA GLN A 191 -17.37 -0.17 -30.80
C GLN A 191 -18.81 -0.11 -31.33
N GLN A 192 -19.58 -1.17 -31.09
CA GLN A 192 -20.98 -1.21 -31.50
C GLN A 192 -21.82 -0.22 -30.73
N PHE A 193 -21.63 -0.09 -29.41
CA PHE A 193 -22.36 0.91 -28.64
C PHE A 193 -22.08 2.31 -29.18
N CYS A 194 -20.80 2.61 -29.47
CA CYS A 194 -20.44 3.87 -30.09
C CYS A 194 -21.10 4.07 -31.46
N GLY A 195 -21.22 3.01 -32.28
CA GLY A 195 -21.86 3.06 -33.60
C GLY A 195 -23.38 3.30 -33.55
N GLU A 196 -24.07 2.77 -32.56
CA GLU A 196 -25.52 2.94 -32.36
C GLU A 196 -25.88 4.09 -31.40
N PHE A 197 -24.88 4.77 -30.84
CA PHE A 197 -25.07 5.78 -29.80
C PHE A 197 -25.93 6.97 -30.26
N GLU A 198 -25.93 7.30 -31.55
CA GLU A 198 -26.72 8.42 -32.09
C GLU A 198 -28.21 8.33 -31.73
N ALA A 199 -28.79 7.12 -31.74
CA ALA A 199 -30.19 6.92 -31.39
C ALA A 199 -30.45 7.17 -29.89
N VAL A 200 -29.53 6.72 -29.03
CA VAL A 200 -29.59 6.94 -27.58
C VAL A 200 -29.39 8.41 -27.24
N HIS A 201 -28.44 9.06 -27.89
CA HIS A 201 -28.21 10.50 -27.75
C HIS A 201 -29.47 11.29 -28.11
N LYS A 202 -30.04 11.05 -29.29
CA LYS A 202 -31.28 11.71 -29.73
C LYS A 202 -32.41 11.54 -28.71
N LEU A 203 -32.55 10.35 -28.11
CA LEU A 203 -33.52 10.12 -27.04
C LEU A 203 -33.21 10.95 -25.79
N CYS A 204 -31.97 10.93 -25.31
CA CYS A 204 -31.55 11.75 -24.16
C CYS A 204 -31.85 13.23 -24.42
N LYS A 205 -31.51 13.73 -25.61
CA LYS A 205 -31.77 15.10 -26.03
C LYS A 205 -33.27 15.40 -26.08
N ASP A 206 -34.06 14.55 -26.73
CA ASP A 206 -35.52 14.70 -26.82
C ASP A 206 -36.15 14.82 -25.41
N ILE A 207 -35.70 13.99 -24.45
CA ILE A 207 -36.18 14.01 -23.06
C ILE A 207 -35.76 15.31 -22.38
N LEU A 208 -34.47 15.66 -22.44
CA LEU A 208 -33.92 16.83 -21.76
C LEU A 208 -34.48 18.15 -22.33
N GLU A 209 -34.83 18.22 -23.61
CA GLU A 209 -35.40 19.42 -24.23
C GLU A 209 -36.93 19.53 -23.99
N ASN A 210 -37.68 18.43 -24.15
CA ASN A 210 -39.13 18.51 -24.32
C ASN A 210 -39.97 18.00 -23.13
N THR A 211 -39.38 17.30 -22.16
CA THR A 211 -40.14 16.67 -21.06
C THR A 211 -40.16 17.54 -19.80
N ASP A 212 -41.29 17.52 -19.06
CA ASP A 212 -41.46 18.20 -17.76
C ASP A 212 -41.37 17.25 -16.55
N ASN A 213 -41.31 15.93 -16.78
CA ASN A 213 -41.22 14.92 -15.73
C ASN A 213 -39.85 14.94 -15.04
N VAL A 214 -39.83 15.47 -13.83
CA VAL A 214 -38.63 15.67 -13.01
C VAL A 214 -37.86 14.38 -12.74
N ALA A 215 -38.54 13.26 -12.48
CA ALA A 215 -37.88 11.98 -12.18
C ALA A 215 -37.20 11.39 -13.41
N LEU A 216 -37.86 11.50 -14.58
CA LEU A 216 -37.31 11.04 -15.85
C LEU A 216 -36.08 11.87 -16.26
N ILE A 217 -36.15 13.20 -16.17
CA ILE A 217 -35.00 14.08 -16.44
C ILE A 217 -33.80 13.69 -15.57
N TYR A 218 -34.03 13.44 -14.28
CA TYR A 218 -32.97 13.03 -13.36
C TYR A 218 -32.35 11.68 -13.76
N ALA A 219 -33.17 10.69 -14.10
CA ALA A 219 -32.69 9.40 -14.58
C ALA A 219 -31.88 9.54 -15.88
N THR A 220 -32.30 10.39 -16.81
CA THR A 220 -31.57 10.69 -18.05
C THR A 220 -30.23 11.38 -17.79
N LEU A 221 -30.17 12.38 -16.90
CA LEU A 221 -28.90 13.03 -16.52
C LEU A 221 -27.94 12.04 -15.86
N ASN A 222 -28.46 11.16 -15.00
CA ASN A 222 -27.67 10.13 -14.34
C ASN A 222 -27.15 9.07 -15.32
N THR A 223 -27.93 8.77 -16.35
CA THR A 223 -27.53 7.89 -17.46
C THR A 223 -26.46 8.56 -18.32
N LEU A 224 -26.63 9.85 -18.64
CA LEU A 224 -25.67 10.64 -19.39
C LEU A 224 -24.31 10.72 -18.66
N HIS A 225 -24.31 10.91 -17.34
CA HIS A 225 -23.09 10.90 -16.53
C HIS A 225 -22.25 9.64 -16.78
N GLY A 226 -22.87 8.45 -16.80
CA GLY A 226 -22.19 7.18 -17.09
C GLY A 226 -21.78 6.98 -18.57
N PHE A 227 -22.10 7.91 -19.47
CA PHE A 227 -21.69 7.89 -20.87
C PHE A 227 -20.53 8.86 -21.17
N LEU A 228 -20.43 9.96 -20.42
CA LEU A 228 -19.52 11.08 -20.74
C LEU A 228 -18.04 10.69 -20.75
N ASN A 229 -17.65 9.64 -20.04
CA ASN A 229 -16.29 9.12 -19.98
C ASN A 229 -15.83 8.41 -21.28
N TRP A 230 -16.73 7.92 -22.13
CA TRP A 230 -16.37 7.14 -23.33
C TRP A 230 -16.99 7.60 -24.65
N ILE A 231 -18.05 8.42 -24.63
CA ILE A 231 -18.71 8.82 -25.88
C ILE A 231 -17.80 9.68 -26.77
N PRO A 232 -17.97 9.63 -28.11
CA PRO A 232 -17.26 10.52 -29.01
C PRO A 232 -17.54 11.99 -28.67
N VAL A 233 -16.48 12.78 -28.57
CA VAL A 233 -16.58 14.15 -28.05
C VAL A 233 -17.34 15.13 -28.94
N GLY A 234 -17.59 14.78 -30.20
CA GLY A 234 -18.49 15.53 -31.07
C GLY A 234 -19.89 15.68 -30.47
N TYR A 235 -20.42 14.60 -29.87
CA TYR A 235 -21.73 14.60 -29.19
C TYR A 235 -21.81 15.55 -27.99
N ILE A 236 -20.66 15.89 -27.40
CA ILE A 236 -20.55 16.79 -26.26
C ILE A 236 -20.41 18.25 -26.74
N PHE A 237 -19.48 18.50 -27.67
CA PHE A 237 -19.05 19.88 -28.00
C PHE A 237 -19.66 20.46 -29.29
N GLU A 238 -20.14 19.63 -30.22
CA GLU A 238 -20.75 20.10 -31.47
C GLU A 238 -22.25 20.33 -31.33
N GLU A 239 -22.86 19.70 -30.33
CA GLU A 239 -24.26 19.88 -29.96
C GLU A 239 -24.46 20.90 -28.82
N ASN A 240 -25.73 21.22 -28.52
CA ASN A 240 -26.15 22.11 -27.44
C ASN A 240 -26.25 21.42 -26.07
N LEU A 241 -25.62 20.24 -25.89
CA LEU A 241 -25.75 19.45 -24.67
C LEU A 241 -25.21 20.18 -23.43
N VAL A 242 -24.01 20.76 -23.56
CA VAL A 242 -23.38 21.53 -22.48
C VAL A 242 -24.24 22.73 -22.09
N ASP A 243 -24.76 23.45 -23.09
CA ASP A 243 -25.64 24.60 -22.88
C ASP A 243 -26.94 24.20 -22.16
N LEU A 244 -27.53 23.06 -22.55
CA LEU A 244 -28.72 22.50 -21.93
C LEU A 244 -28.49 22.13 -20.45
N ILE A 245 -27.35 21.49 -20.12
CA ILE A 245 -27.00 21.13 -18.75
C ILE A 245 -26.86 22.37 -17.86
N VAL A 246 -26.13 23.38 -18.34
CA VAL A 246 -25.82 24.58 -17.56
C VAL A 246 -27.01 25.53 -17.44
N GLU A 247 -27.78 25.75 -18.51
CA GLU A 247 -28.89 26.71 -18.47
C GLU A 247 -30.20 26.11 -17.93
N LYS A 248 -30.53 24.85 -18.29
CA LYS A 248 -31.85 24.26 -17.97
C LYS A 248 -31.86 23.47 -16.66
N PHE A 249 -30.74 22.87 -16.23
CA PHE A 249 -30.76 21.93 -15.11
C PHE A 249 -29.93 22.37 -13.91
N LEU A 250 -28.71 22.87 -14.15
CA LEU A 250 -27.82 23.32 -13.07
C LEU A 250 -28.45 24.34 -12.09
N PRO A 251 -29.29 25.31 -12.53
CA PRO A 251 -29.93 26.27 -11.63
C PRO A 251 -31.02 25.66 -10.70
N TYR A 252 -31.45 24.43 -10.93
CA TYR A 252 -32.55 23.81 -10.19
C TYR A 252 -32.03 22.87 -9.09
N PRO A 253 -32.43 23.06 -7.81
CA PRO A 253 -31.85 22.33 -6.67
C PRO A 253 -31.89 20.80 -6.75
N PHE A 254 -32.89 20.25 -7.42
CA PHE A 254 -33.06 18.80 -7.60
C PHE A 254 -32.06 18.19 -8.60
N PHE A 255 -31.62 18.97 -9.60
CA PHE A 255 -30.73 18.49 -10.66
C PHE A 255 -29.28 18.96 -10.50
N ARG A 256 -29.03 20.05 -9.76
CA ARG A 256 -27.70 20.68 -9.66
C ARG A 256 -26.56 19.69 -9.36
N SER A 257 -26.76 18.72 -8.47
CA SER A 257 -25.70 17.79 -8.08
C SER A 257 -25.29 16.87 -9.24
N ILE A 258 -26.25 16.27 -9.93
CA ILE A 258 -25.96 15.40 -11.09
C ILE A 258 -25.48 16.19 -12.30
N SER A 259 -25.99 17.41 -12.50
CA SER A 259 -25.49 18.33 -13.53
C SER A 259 -24.01 18.65 -13.32
N VAL A 260 -23.59 18.95 -12.09
CA VAL A 260 -22.16 19.18 -11.79
C VAL A 260 -21.34 17.93 -12.04
N GLN A 261 -21.82 16.73 -11.68
CA GLN A 261 -21.12 15.48 -11.98
C GLN A 261 -20.88 15.29 -13.48
N CYS A 262 -21.89 15.56 -14.32
CA CYS A 262 -21.73 15.56 -15.77
C CYS A 262 -20.65 16.57 -16.22
N LEU A 263 -20.65 17.77 -15.65
CA LEU A 263 -19.69 18.82 -16.00
C LEU A 263 -18.26 18.48 -15.54
N ILE A 264 -18.08 17.71 -14.46
CA ILE A 264 -16.77 17.21 -14.02
C ILE A 264 -16.19 16.30 -15.10
N GLU A 265 -16.97 15.31 -15.55
CA GLU A 265 -16.54 14.38 -16.59
C GLU A 265 -16.18 15.14 -17.87
N ILE A 266 -17.00 16.11 -18.28
CA ILE A 266 -16.71 16.97 -19.45
C ILE A 266 -15.44 17.80 -19.27
N SER A 267 -15.17 18.30 -18.04
CA SER A 267 -13.97 19.08 -17.72
C SER A 267 -12.71 18.25 -17.59
N SER A 268 -12.82 16.92 -17.49
CA SER A 268 -11.68 16.00 -17.43
C SER A 268 -11.13 15.62 -18.81
N ILE A 269 -11.86 15.97 -19.87
CA ILE A 269 -11.56 15.57 -21.24
C ILE A 269 -10.31 16.32 -21.75
N ASN A 270 -9.25 15.58 -22.08
CA ASN A 270 -8.08 16.18 -22.72
C ASN A 270 -8.39 16.68 -24.14
N ILE A 271 -8.02 17.93 -24.42
CA ILE A 271 -8.26 18.65 -25.67
C ILE A 271 -6.99 19.03 -26.44
N ASP A 272 -5.78 18.73 -25.93
CA ASP A 272 -4.52 19.23 -26.49
C ASP A 272 -4.29 18.81 -27.96
N GLU A 273 -4.79 17.65 -28.38
CA GLU A 273 -4.67 17.12 -29.75
C GLU A 273 -5.94 17.31 -30.61
N ARG A 274 -6.92 18.08 -30.13
CA ARG A 274 -8.27 18.17 -30.73
C ARG A 274 -8.54 19.54 -31.36
N PRO A 275 -9.63 19.68 -32.15
CA PRO A 275 -9.99 20.97 -32.74
C PRO A 275 -10.08 22.09 -31.69
N PRO A 276 -9.46 23.26 -31.93
CA PRO A 276 -9.39 24.35 -30.94
C PRO A 276 -10.77 24.91 -30.54
N ILE A 277 -11.80 24.67 -31.37
CA ILE A 277 -13.19 25.03 -31.08
C ILE A 277 -13.73 24.35 -29.81
N TYR A 278 -13.26 23.15 -29.48
CA TYR A 278 -13.70 22.45 -28.26
C TYR A 278 -13.16 23.13 -27.00
N GLY A 279 -11.94 23.66 -27.04
CA GLY A 279 -11.41 24.52 -25.98
C GLY A 279 -12.28 25.76 -25.77
N GLN A 280 -12.78 26.36 -26.86
CA GLN A 280 -13.68 27.52 -26.78
C GLN A 280 -15.05 27.15 -26.17
N ARG A 281 -15.56 25.95 -26.45
CA ARG A 281 -16.80 25.41 -25.83
C ARG A 281 -16.63 25.17 -24.33
N LEU A 282 -15.49 24.60 -23.90
CA LEU A 282 -15.16 24.43 -22.49
C LEU A 282 -15.04 25.77 -21.75
N VAL A 283 -14.44 26.78 -22.38
CA VAL A 283 -14.41 28.13 -21.82
C VAL A 283 -15.83 28.69 -21.67
N ASN A 284 -16.69 28.55 -22.70
CA ASN A 284 -18.07 29.01 -22.63
C ASN A 284 -18.88 28.28 -21.54
N MET A 285 -18.69 26.98 -21.39
CA MET A 285 -19.25 26.18 -20.29
C MET A 285 -18.87 26.78 -18.94
N TYR A 286 -17.57 26.97 -18.72
CA TYR A 286 -17.05 27.52 -17.48
C TYR A 286 -17.61 28.91 -17.20
N ARG A 287 -17.66 29.80 -18.20
CA ARG A 287 -18.27 31.13 -18.06
C ARG A 287 -19.72 31.03 -17.58
N ARG A 288 -20.52 30.18 -18.21
CA ARG A 288 -21.94 29.98 -17.87
C ARG A 288 -22.14 29.37 -16.47
N VAL A 289 -21.29 28.44 -16.07
CA VAL A 289 -21.29 27.87 -14.71
C VAL A 289 -21.02 28.97 -13.68
N ILE A 290 -20.00 29.80 -13.91
CA ILE A 290 -19.69 30.91 -13.00
C ILE A 290 -20.81 31.96 -12.99
N THR A 291 -21.40 32.30 -14.14
CA THR A 291 -22.58 33.18 -14.21
C THR A 291 -23.74 32.64 -13.37
N MET A 292 -24.05 31.34 -13.49
CA MET A 292 -25.10 30.71 -12.69
C MET A 292 -24.79 30.79 -11.18
N LEU A 293 -23.54 30.55 -10.78
CA LEU A 293 -23.14 30.74 -9.39
C LEU A 293 -23.30 32.19 -8.94
N MET A 294 -22.92 33.17 -9.77
CA MET A 294 -23.07 34.59 -9.44
C MET A 294 -24.54 35.01 -9.27
N ASP A 295 -25.44 34.40 -10.04
CA ASP A 295 -26.88 34.70 -9.96
C ASP A 295 -27.56 34.03 -8.76
N GLN A 296 -27.16 32.80 -8.41
CA GLN A 296 -27.83 32.00 -7.37
C GLN A 296 -27.16 32.06 -6.00
N VAL A 297 -25.86 32.35 -5.97
CA VAL A 297 -25.05 32.35 -4.75
C VAL A 297 -24.68 33.78 -4.40
N PRO A 298 -25.18 34.31 -3.26
CA PRO A 298 -24.81 35.64 -2.79
C PRO A 298 -23.29 35.81 -2.67
N ASP A 299 -22.77 37.00 -2.97
CA ASP A 299 -21.33 37.30 -2.91
C ASP A 299 -20.75 37.08 -1.49
N ASP A 300 -21.57 37.23 -0.45
CA ASP A 300 -21.24 37.09 0.97
C ASP A 300 -21.59 35.72 1.58
N VAL A 301 -21.89 34.71 0.75
CA VAL A 301 -22.23 33.36 1.24
C VAL A 301 -21.08 32.76 2.07
N ASP A 302 -21.45 32.13 3.18
CA ASP A 302 -20.57 31.24 3.94
C ASP A 302 -20.87 29.79 3.55
N PHE A 303 -20.02 29.21 2.70
CA PHE A 303 -20.17 27.81 2.27
C PHE A 303 -19.96 26.82 3.41
N ASN A 304 -19.15 27.15 4.41
CA ASN A 304 -18.94 26.25 5.55
C ASN A 304 -20.21 26.16 6.41
N ALA A 305 -20.82 27.30 6.75
CA ALA A 305 -22.09 27.33 7.47
C ALA A 305 -23.21 26.64 6.67
N THR A 306 -23.23 26.85 5.34
CA THR A 306 -24.19 26.20 4.44
C THR A 306 -23.99 24.68 4.38
N TYR A 307 -22.75 24.20 4.36
CA TYR A 307 -22.44 22.77 4.35
C TYR A 307 -22.87 22.09 5.65
N MET A 308 -22.60 22.72 6.79
CA MET A 308 -22.90 22.17 8.13
C MET A 308 -24.38 22.13 8.46
N SER A 309 -25.15 23.11 7.97
CA SER A 309 -26.61 23.18 8.17
C SER A 309 -27.42 22.61 6.99
N GLY A 310 -26.74 22.28 5.89
CA GLY A 310 -27.33 21.81 4.65
C GLY A 310 -27.81 20.37 4.69
N SER A 311 -28.65 20.02 3.72
CA SER A 311 -29.04 18.63 3.49
C SER A 311 -27.88 17.82 2.88
N ASN A 312 -27.97 16.48 2.91
CA ASN A 312 -26.99 15.62 2.22
C ASN A 312 -26.80 16.00 0.74
N GLU A 313 -27.85 16.49 0.07
CA GLU A 313 -27.77 16.93 -1.32
C GLU A 313 -27.03 18.28 -1.48
N ASP A 314 -27.16 19.19 -0.50
CA ASP A 314 -26.38 20.44 -0.48
C ASP A 314 -24.90 20.17 -0.27
N GLN A 315 -24.57 19.28 0.67
CA GLN A 315 -23.20 18.83 0.93
C GLN A 315 -22.60 18.18 -0.32
N LYS A 316 -23.34 17.26 -0.95
CA LYS A 316 -22.92 16.61 -2.19
C LYS A 316 -22.73 17.62 -3.32
N PHE A 317 -23.60 18.62 -3.45
CA PHE A 317 -23.45 19.67 -4.45
C PHE A 317 -22.17 20.49 -4.24
N LEU A 318 -21.90 20.94 -3.00
CA LEU A 318 -20.70 21.73 -2.70
C LEU A 318 -19.41 20.91 -2.89
N SER A 319 -19.43 19.62 -2.53
CA SER A 319 -18.33 18.69 -2.79
C SER A 319 -18.08 18.51 -4.29
N ASN A 320 -19.13 18.24 -5.07
CA ASN A 320 -19.03 18.13 -6.52
C ASN A 320 -18.57 19.45 -7.16
N LEU A 321 -19.00 20.60 -6.64
CA LEU A 321 -18.60 21.91 -7.16
C LEU A 321 -17.10 22.17 -6.94
N ALA A 322 -16.56 21.77 -5.78
CA ALA A 322 -15.13 21.83 -5.50
C ALA A 322 -14.34 20.98 -6.51
N GLN A 323 -14.82 19.75 -6.77
CA GLN A 323 -14.23 18.85 -7.76
C GLN A 323 -14.30 19.44 -9.18
N LEU A 324 -15.42 20.03 -9.59
CA LEU A 324 -15.59 20.66 -10.90
C LEU A 324 -14.58 21.78 -11.12
N LEU A 325 -14.52 22.73 -10.19
CA LEU A 325 -13.64 23.89 -10.29
C LEU A 325 -12.16 23.45 -10.25
N ALA A 326 -11.80 22.55 -9.33
CA ALA A 326 -10.43 22.03 -9.24
C ALA A 326 -10.01 21.29 -10.51
N THR A 327 -10.88 20.45 -11.08
CA THR A 327 -10.60 19.68 -12.30
C THR A 327 -10.43 20.60 -13.51
N PHE A 328 -11.40 21.48 -13.75
CA PHE A 328 -11.35 22.40 -14.89
C PHE A 328 -10.12 23.34 -14.81
N LEU A 329 -9.88 23.95 -13.64
CA LEU A 329 -8.76 24.88 -13.47
C LEU A 329 -7.40 24.17 -13.54
N LYS A 330 -7.32 22.88 -13.21
CA LYS A 330 -6.07 22.10 -13.31
C LYS A 330 -5.78 21.66 -14.73
N GLU A 331 -6.75 21.02 -15.40
CA GLU A 331 -6.54 20.43 -16.74
C GLU A 331 -6.58 21.49 -17.84
N HIS A 332 -7.32 22.59 -17.66
CA HIS A 332 -7.55 23.61 -18.68
C HIS A 332 -7.08 25.02 -18.30
N TYR A 333 -6.13 25.14 -17.36
CA TYR A 333 -5.59 26.44 -16.92
C TYR A 333 -5.16 27.37 -18.07
N LYS A 334 -4.53 26.82 -19.12
CA LYS A 334 -4.05 27.58 -20.29
C LYS A 334 -5.17 28.29 -21.04
N LEU A 335 -6.39 27.76 -20.97
CA LEU A 335 -7.57 28.34 -21.60
C LEU A 335 -8.24 29.40 -20.72
N ALA A 336 -8.16 29.24 -19.39
CA ALA A 336 -8.75 30.17 -18.43
C ALA A 336 -7.84 31.39 -18.15
N GLU A 337 -6.52 31.21 -18.21
CA GLU A 337 -5.54 32.24 -17.88
C GLU A 337 -5.36 33.26 -19.03
N VAL A 338 -5.80 34.49 -18.79
CA VAL A 338 -5.56 35.60 -19.72
C VAL A 338 -4.35 36.42 -19.27
N ILE A 339 -3.22 36.24 -19.97
CA ILE A 339 -1.97 36.96 -19.71
C ILE A 339 -1.81 38.13 -20.71
N ASP A 340 -1.69 39.35 -20.20
CA ASP A 340 -1.50 40.56 -21.00
C ASP A 340 -0.01 40.86 -21.21
N GLU A 341 0.59 40.30 -22.27
CA GLU A 341 2.02 40.52 -22.59
C GLU A 341 2.36 41.99 -22.95
N LYS A 342 1.36 42.77 -23.40
CA LYS A 342 1.49 44.20 -23.77
C LYS A 342 0.21 44.98 -23.40
N PRO A 343 0.14 45.64 -22.23
CA PRO A 343 -1.09 46.28 -21.72
C PRO A 343 -1.60 47.49 -22.52
N ASN A 344 -0.80 48.02 -23.48
CA ASN A 344 -1.13 49.22 -24.26
C ASN A 344 -1.59 48.93 -25.70
N VAL A 345 -1.80 47.67 -26.08
CA VAL A 345 -2.28 47.30 -27.43
C VAL A 345 -3.75 46.92 -27.32
N ILE A 346 -4.64 47.78 -27.81
CA ILE A 346 -6.07 47.47 -27.92
C ILE A 346 -6.23 46.41 -29.00
N ARG A 347 -6.54 45.17 -28.56
CA ARG A 347 -6.88 44.08 -29.48
C ARG A 347 -8.39 44.08 -29.76
N PRO A 348 -8.84 43.60 -30.93
CA PRO A 348 -10.26 43.54 -31.24
C PRO A 348 -11.07 42.64 -30.29
N ASP A 349 -10.44 41.66 -29.64
CA ASP A 349 -11.01 40.68 -28.69
C ASP A 349 -10.85 41.09 -27.20
N GLN A 350 -10.50 42.36 -26.92
CA GLN A 350 -10.13 42.78 -25.56
C GLN A 350 -11.28 42.65 -24.54
N ASN A 351 -12.52 42.86 -24.95
CA ASN A 351 -13.67 42.76 -24.04
C ASN A 351 -13.89 41.31 -23.58
N ASP A 352 -13.87 40.34 -24.49
CA ASP A 352 -14.05 38.92 -24.17
C ASP A 352 -12.91 38.36 -23.29
N ARG A 353 -11.70 38.91 -23.47
CA ARG A 353 -10.53 38.59 -22.64
C ARG A 353 -10.65 39.16 -21.23
N ASN A 354 -11.14 40.38 -21.10
CA ASN A 354 -11.38 41.00 -19.79
C ASN A 354 -12.47 40.26 -19.01
N GLU A 355 -13.53 39.86 -19.71
CA GLU A 355 -14.63 39.07 -19.15
C GLU A 355 -14.14 37.69 -18.66
N LEU A 356 -13.34 36.99 -19.48
CA LEU A 356 -12.75 35.70 -19.07
C LEU A 356 -11.83 35.83 -17.85
N LYS A 357 -11.07 36.91 -17.75
CA LYS A 357 -10.24 37.21 -16.59
C LYS A 357 -11.07 37.39 -15.32
N GLU A 358 -12.24 38.03 -15.42
CA GLU A 358 -13.18 38.16 -14.31
C GLU A 358 -13.75 36.79 -13.90
N PHE A 359 -14.22 35.98 -14.85
CA PHE A 359 -14.73 34.63 -14.55
C PHE A 359 -13.66 33.71 -13.93
N HIS A 360 -12.42 33.81 -14.39
CA HIS A 360 -11.31 33.08 -13.79
C HIS A 360 -11.10 33.50 -12.33
N GLN A 361 -11.09 34.80 -12.03
CA GLN A 361 -10.98 35.31 -10.65
C GLN A 361 -12.15 34.86 -9.76
N ARG A 362 -13.38 34.87 -10.30
CA ARG A 362 -14.57 34.42 -9.59
C ARG A 362 -14.54 32.93 -9.26
N GLY A 363 -14.09 32.07 -10.18
CA GLY A 363 -13.95 30.63 -9.88
C GLY A 363 -12.88 30.35 -8.83
N LEU A 364 -11.77 31.11 -8.82
CA LEU A 364 -10.78 31.02 -7.75
C LEU A 364 -11.35 31.49 -6.40
N ASP A 365 -12.19 32.54 -6.37
CA ASP A 365 -12.89 32.98 -5.16
C ASP A 365 -13.81 31.89 -4.61
N TYR A 366 -14.63 31.27 -5.47
CA TYR A 366 -15.48 30.15 -5.06
C TYR A 366 -14.66 28.96 -4.56
N LEU A 367 -13.58 28.59 -5.24
CA LEU A 367 -12.73 27.49 -4.79
C LEU A 367 -12.08 27.78 -3.44
N LEU A 368 -11.68 29.03 -3.17
CA LEU A 368 -11.20 29.46 -1.86
C LEU A 368 -12.28 29.30 -0.78
N LYS A 369 -13.51 29.78 -1.03
CA LYS A 369 -14.64 29.64 -0.10
C LYS A 369 -15.00 28.17 0.13
N LEU A 370 -14.96 27.32 -0.90
CA LEU A 370 -15.19 25.87 -0.78
C LEU A 370 -14.09 25.20 0.05
N SER A 371 -12.86 25.71 -0.05
CA SER A 371 -11.75 25.22 0.76
C SER A 371 -11.87 25.58 2.25
N GLU A 372 -12.82 26.43 2.65
CA GLU A 372 -13.13 26.76 4.04
C GLU A 372 -14.06 25.72 4.71
N ILE A 373 -14.72 24.85 3.93
CA ILE A 373 -15.64 23.82 4.44
C ILE A 373 -14.92 22.84 5.38
N GLU A 374 -15.41 22.65 6.61
CA GLU A 374 -14.84 21.73 7.60
C GLU A 374 -15.12 20.23 7.30
N ASP A 375 -14.85 19.81 6.07
CA ASP A 375 -14.85 18.42 5.59
C ASP A 375 -13.46 18.08 5.03
N VAL A 376 -12.88 16.95 5.47
CA VAL A 376 -11.50 16.58 5.13
C VAL A 376 -11.36 16.18 3.65
N GLU A 377 -12.36 15.51 3.09
CA GLU A 377 -12.31 15.02 1.71
C GLU A 377 -12.51 16.17 0.72
N VAL A 378 -13.46 17.07 0.99
CA VAL A 378 -13.61 18.31 0.20
C VAL A 378 -12.33 19.15 0.25
N PHE A 379 -11.72 19.27 1.43
CA PHE A 379 -10.48 20.03 1.57
C PHE A 379 -9.30 19.39 0.84
N LYS A 380 -9.17 18.06 0.83
CA LYS A 380 -8.12 17.34 0.07
C LYS A 380 -8.23 17.64 -1.43
N VAL A 381 -9.43 17.57 -2.01
CA VAL A 381 -9.68 17.91 -3.41
C VAL A 381 -9.18 19.32 -3.75
N CYS A 382 -9.56 20.30 -2.93
CA CYS A 382 -9.10 21.68 -3.11
C CYS A 382 -7.59 21.83 -2.90
N LEU A 383 -7.04 21.18 -1.87
CA LEU A 383 -5.63 21.25 -1.51
C LEU A 383 -4.74 20.67 -2.62
N ASP A 384 -5.15 19.60 -3.28
CA ASP A 384 -4.43 19.02 -4.41
C ASP A 384 -4.31 20.01 -5.58
N TYR A 385 -5.37 20.75 -5.88
CA TYR A 385 -5.31 21.85 -6.86
C TYR A 385 -4.37 22.97 -6.38
N TRP A 386 -4.52 23.44 -5.13
CA TRP A 386 -3.70 24.54 -4.61
C TRP A 386 -2.21 24.19 -4.55
N ASN A 387 -1.88 22.95 -4.16
CA ASN A 387 -0.51 22.43 -4.17
C ASN A 387 0.05 22.43 -5.61
N TRP A 388 -0.70 21.84 -6.56
CA TRP A 388 -0.32 21.84 -7.97
C TRP A 388 -0.07 23.26 -8.51
N LEU A 389 -0.99 24.21 -8.26
CA LEU A 389 -0.84 25.60 -8.70
C LEU A 389 0.42 26.24 -8.10
N CYS A 390 0.68 26.03 -6.81
CA CYS A 390 1.86 26.57 -6.14
C CYS A 390 3.16 25.97 -6.70
N VAL A 391 3.18 24.66 -7.00
CA VAL A 391 4.32 23.98 -7.63
C VAL A 391 4.59 24.56 -9.01
N GLU A 392 3.56 24.76 -9.84
CA GLU A 392 3.71 25.32 -11.18
C GLU A 392 4.21 26.78 -11.15
N LEU A 393 3.61 27.64 -10.32
CA LEU A 393 4.06 29.04 -10.17
C LEU A 393 5.47 29.16 -9.57
N PHE A 394 5.89 28.19 -8.76
CA PHE A 394 7.24 28.14 -8.20
C PHE A 394 8.26 27.64 -9.23
N ARG A 395 7.93 26.62 -10.02
CA ARG A 395 8.78 26.13 -11.13
C ARG A 395 9.09 27.22 -12.15
N GLU A 396 8.11 28.07 -12.46
CA GLU A 396 8.31 29.20 -13.38
C GLU A 396 9.25 30.28 -12.83
N SER A 397 9.17 30.59 -11.53
CA SER A 397 9.97 31.65 -10.91
C SER A 397 10.17 31.41 -9.41
N PRO A 398 11.22 30.69 -8.97
CA PRO A 398 11.30 30.27 -7.57
C PRO A 398 11.57 31.39 -6.55
N PHE A 399 11.98 32.60 -6.98
CA PHE A 399 12.40 33.67 -6.06
C PHE A 399 11.82 35.06 -6.42
N PRO A 400 11.41 35.86 -5.42
CA PRO A 400 11.25 37.30 -5.60
C PRO A 400 12.64 37.93 -5.82
N GLN A 401 12.81 38.70 -6.91
CA GLN A 401 14.10 39.35 -7.21
C GLN A 401 14.48 40.33 -6.08
N PRO A 402 15.74 40.34 -5.60
CA PRO A 402 16.13 41.13 -4.44
C PRO A 402 16.05 42.65 -4.73
N PRO A 403 15.64 43.48 -3.75
CA PRO A 403 15.75 44.93 -3.86
C PRO A 403 17.22 45.33 -3.79
N GLN A 404 17.82 45.72 -4.91
CA GLN A 404 19.17 46.31 -4.90
C GLN A 404 19.11 47.72 -4.30
N HIS A 405 19.80 47.92 -3.17
CA HIS A 405 19.85 49.20 -2.45
C HIS A 405 20.49 50.34 -3.27
N GLY A 406 19.80 51.50 -3.32
CA GLY A 406 20.38 52.79 -3.72
C GLY A 406 19.35 53.92 -3.82
N LEU A 407 19.74 55.16 -3.54
CA LEU A 407 18.93 56.40 -3.57
C LEU A 407 18.24 56.71 -4.93
N LEU A 408 18.53 55.93 -5.98
CA LEU A 408 17.84 55.95 -7.28
C LEU A 408 16.46 55.26 -7.23
N ASP A 409 16.11 54.59 -6.13
CA ASP A 409 14.89 53.79 -5.96
C ASP A 409 13.59 54.62 -5.91
N ALA A 410 13.64 55.88 -5.49
CA ALA A 410 12.46 56.76 -5.52
C ALA A 410 12.02 57.12 -6.95
N PHE A 411 12.97 57.18 -7.90
CA PHE A 411 12.66 57.44 -9.31
C PHE A 411 12.36 56.16 -10.10
N ARG A 412 12.76 55.00 -9.60
CA ARG A 412 12.58 53.69 -10.27
C ARG A 412 11.27 52.99 -9.92
N ARG A 413 10.73 53.22 -8.70
CA ARG A 413 9.41 52.74 -8.28
C ARG A 413 8.24 53.20 -9.15
N LEU A 414 8.40 54.26 -9.93
CA LEU A 414 7.40 54.71 -10.92
C LEU A 414 7.46 53.93 -12.26
N ARG A 415 8.46 53.06 -12.48
CA ARG A 415 8.67 52.35 -13.77
C ARG A 415 8.78 50.82 -13.68
N GLU A 416 8.91 50.21 -12.51
CA GLU A 416 9.30 48.80 -12.35
C GLU A 416 8.20 47.84 -11.88
N ASP A 417 6.97 48.00 -12.37
CA ASP A 417 5.95 46.93 -12.32
C ASP A 417 6.16 45.89 -13.44
N ARG A 418 7.42 45.67 -13.89
CA ARG A 418 7.75 44.93 -15.12
C ARG A 418 8.49 43.60 -14.93
N ASN A 419 8.96 43.26 -13.72
CA ASN A 419 9.86 42.12 -13.52
C ASN A 419 9.26 40.89 -12.81
N GLU A 420 7.99 40.91 -12.41
CA GLU A 420 7.29 39.73 -11.87
C GLU A 420 6.72 38.86 -13.00
N SER A 421 6.73 37.52 -12.85
CA SER A 421 6.16 36.60 -13.85
C SER A 421 4.73 37.04 -14.19
N PRO A 422 4.39 37.21 -15.49
CA PRO A 422 3.05 37.63 -15.90
C PRO A 422 1.94 36.73 -15.34
N ARG A 423 2.19 35.42 -15.22
CA ARG A 423 1.26 34.45 -14.65
C ARG A 423 1.09 34.63 -13.13
N ARG A 424 2.17 34.93 -12.39
CA ARG A 424 2.10 35.21 -10.95
C ARG A 424 1.20 36.40 -10.62
N ARG A 425 1.28 37.48 -11.40
CA ARG A 425 0.47 38.69 -11.21
C ARG A 425 -1.02 38.42 -11.24
N LEU A 426 -1.45 37.40 -11.99
CA LEU A 426 -2.84 36.99 -12.07
C LEU A 426 -3.34 36.44 -10.73
N TYR A 427 -2.49 35.78 -9.95
CA TYR A 427 -2.87 35.06 -8.74
C TYR A 427 -2.55 35.78 -7.44
N VAL A 428 -1.92 36.97 -7.45
CA VAL A 428 -1.44 37.66 -6.23
C VAL A 428 -2.49 37.74 -5.12
N ASN A 429 -3.71 38.20 -5.45
CA ASN A 429 -4.79 38.33 -4.47
C ASN A 429 -5.28 36.96 -3.97
N THR A 430 -5.43 36.00 -4.88
CA THR A 430 -5.84 34.62 -4.56
C THR A 430 -4.82 33.93 -3.67
N LEU A 431 -3.52 34.05 -3.96
CA LEU A 431 -2.44 33.48 -3.15
C LEU A 431 -2.41 34.10 -1.75
N SER A 432 -2.69 35.40 -1.61
CA SER A 432 -2.76 36.05 -0.30
C SER A 432 -3.89 35.50 0.57
N ARG A 433 -5.07 35.27 -0.03
CA ARG A 433 -6.20 34.62 0.66
C ARG A 433 -5.94 33.15 0.94
N LEU A 434 -5.30 32.44 0.00
CA LEU A 434 -4.89 31.05 0.18
C LEU A 434 -3.90 30.89 1.33
N ARG A 435 -2.93 31.80 1.47
CA ARG A 435 -2.03 31.85 2.64
C ARG A 435 -2.81 31.93 3.93
N MET A 436 -3.79 32.84 3.99
CA MET A 436 -4.65 32.99 5.16
C MET A 436 -5.42 31.71 5.48
N LEU A 437 -5.97 31.06 4.46
CA LEU A 437 -6.66 29.77 4.58
C LEU A 437 -5.73 28.66 5.11
N MET A 438 -4.55 28.50 4.51
CA MET A 438 -3.57 27.49 4.92
C MET A 438 -3.11 27.70 6.36
N ILE A 439 -2.98 28.97 6.80
CA ILE A 439 -2.66 29.32 8.19
C ILE A 439 -3.83 28.93 9.12
N ASN A 440 -5.07 29.21 8.73
CA ASN A 440 -6.26 28.93 9.54
C ASN A 440 -6.54 27.44 9.73
N ARG A 441 -6.28 26.64 8.70
CA ARG A 441 -6.66 25.23 8.65
C ARG A 441 -5.50 24.25 8.79
N MET A 442 -4.30 24.73 9.11
CA MET A 442 -3.10 23.89 9.19
C MET A 442 -3.38 22.60 9.97
N ALA A 443 -3.13 21.46 9.35
CA ALA A 443 -3.30 20.17 10.00
C ALA A 443 -2.26 20.00 11.10
N LYS A 444 -2.57 19.12 12.05
CA LYS A 444 -1.74 18.88 13.21
C LYS A 444 -0.41 18.20 12.79
N PRO A 445 0.76 18.72 13.21
CA PRO A 445 2.06 18.07 13.01
C PRO A 445 2.26 16.89 13.97
N GLU A 446 3.09 15.91 13.59
CA GLU A 446 3.34 14.71 14.41
C GLU A 446 4.10 15.00 15.73
N GLU A 447 4.74 16.17 15.85
CA GLU A 447 5.49 16.56 17.04
C GLU A 447 4.65 17.23 18.13
N VAL A 448 3.38 17.54 17.85
CA VAL A 448 2.46 18.09 18.86
C VAL A 448 1.72 16.93 19.50
N ILE A 449 1.93 16.69 20.80
CA ILE A 449 1.37 15.51 21.51
C ILE A 449 0.19 15.91 22.40
N VAL A 450 0.10 17.20 22.76
CA VAL A 450 -1.03 17.75 23.50
C VAL A 450 -2.22 17.93 22.56
N VAL A 451 -3.34 17.28 22.84
CA VAL A 451 -4.58 17.35 22.08
C VAL A 451 -5.73 17.69 23.00
N VAL A 452 -6.72 18.41 22.49
CA VAL A 452 -7.95 18.68 23.22
C VAL A 452 -8.89 17.48 23.04
N ASN A 453 -9.28 16.81 24.11
CA ASN A 453 -10.26 15.72 24.06
C ASN A 453 -11.68 16.27 23.83
N GLU A 454 -12.64 15.36 23.62
CA GLU A 454 -14.06 15.71 23.43
C GLU A 454 -14.68 16.45 24.62
N HIS A 455 -14.07 16.36 25.81
CA HIS A 455 -14.50 17.07 27.02
C HIS A 455 -13.92 18.49 27.12
N GLY A 456 -13.12 18.93 26.14
CA GLY A 456 -12.48 20.24 26.16
C GLY A 456 -11.32 20.33 27.14
N GLU A 457 -10.67 19.21 27.46
CA GLU A 457 -9.49 19.13 28.30
C GLU A 457 -8.25 18.85 27.45
N ALA A 458 -7.13 19.47 27.77
CA ALA A 458 -5.86 19.14 27.15
C ALA A 458 -5.34 17.79 27.70
N VAL A 459 -5.12 16.82 26.81
CA VAL A 459 -4.66 15.46 27.11
C VAL A 459 -3.52 15.05 26.19
N ARG A 460 -2.86 13.93 26.51
CA ARG A 460 -1.74 13.37 25.75
C ARG A 460 -2.24 12.31 24.76
N GLU A 461 -1.83 12.41 23.49
CA GLU A 461 -2.15 11.41 22.47
C GLU A 461 -1.07 10.30 22.39
N LEU A 462 -1.50 9.03 22.39
CA LEU A 462 -0.60 7.86 22.40
C LEU A 462 -0.46 7.15 21.04
N VAL A 463 -1.36 7.44 20.09
CA VAL A 463 -1.43 6.75 18.78
C VAL A 463 -1.27 7.77 17.67
N LYS A 464 -0.45 7.45 16.66
CA LYS A 464 -0.24 8.30 15.48
C LYS A 464 -1.24 7.94 14.39
N ASP A 465 -1.99 8.93 13.89
CA ASP A 465 -2.84 8.79 12.71
C ASP A 465 -2.04 9.07 11.42
N THR A 466 -1.98 8.10 10.51
CA THR A 466 -1.18 8.19 9.28
C THR A 466 -1.79 9.14 8.23
N ASP A 467 -3.11 9.31 8.25
CA ASP A 467 -3.81 10.09 7.23
C ASP A 467 -3.67 11.59 7.51
N SER A 468 -3.80 12.00 8.77
CA SER A 468 -3.52 13.38 9.20
C SER A 468 -2.06 13.79 8.98
N VAL A 469 -1.11 12.86 9.14
CA VAL A 469 0.31 13.12 8.84
C VAL A 469 0.53 13.38 7.35
N THR A 470 -0.17 12.66 6.47
CA THR A 470 -0.09 12.87 5.02
C THR A 470 -0.70 14.22 4.64
N LEU A 471 -1.86 14.57 5.21
CA LEU A 471 -2.48 15.88 5.02
C LEU A 471 -1.57 17.03 5.46
N TYR A 472 -0.95 16.93 6.65
CA TYR A 472 0.02 17.93 7.14
C TYR A 472 1.20 18.10 6.18
N LYS A 473 1.74 17.01 5.62
CA LYS A 473 2.85 17.08 4.66
C LYS A 473 2.47 17.89 3.42
N THR A 474 1.30 17.63 2.82
CA THR A 474 0.82 18.36 1.64
C THR A 474 0.55 19.83 1.97
N MET A 475 -0.10 20.13 3.11
CA MET A 475 -0.35 21.51 3.55
C MET A 475 0.95 22.28 3.81
N ARG A 476 1.93 21.64 4.46
CA ARG A 476 3.25 22.21 4.70
C ARG A 476 3.96 22.52 3.39
N GLU A 477 3.96 21.61 2.43
CA GLU A 477 4.55 21.85 1.11
C GLU A 477 3.90 23.06 0.42
N THR A 478 2.56 23.10 0.38
CA THR A 478 1.82 24.23 -0.21
C THR A 478 2.16 25.56 0.48
N LEU A 479 2.15 25.61 1.82
CA LEU A 479 2.44 26.86 2.55
C LEU A 479 3.92 27.28 2.42
N VAL A 480 4.85 26.34 2.37
CA VAL A 480 6.28 26.61 2.08
C VAL A 480 6.43 27.21 0.68
N LEU A 481 5.76 26.66 -0.33
CA LEU A 481 5.79 27.22 -1.69
C LEU A 481 5.19 28.63 -1.72
N LEU A 482 4.03 28.85 -1.08
CA LEU A 482 3.43 30.18 -0.94
C LEU A 482 4.34 31.19 -0.26
N THR A 483 5.12 30.75 0.73
CA THR A 483 6.10 31.60 1.44
C THR A 483 7.27 31.97 0.53
N HIS A 484 7.75 31.04 -0.31
CA HIS A 484 8.78 31.39 -1.31
C HIS A 484 8.25 32.36 -2.37
N LEU A 485 6.98 32.23 -2.78
CA LEU A 485 6.37 33.12 -3.76
C LEU A 485 6.24 34.57 -3.24
N ASP A 486 5.83 34.74 -1.97
CA ASP A 486 5.84 36.04 -1.27
C ASP A 486 5.91 35.83 0.25
N TYR A 487 7.12 35.98 0.80
CA TYR A 487 7.36 35.82 2.23
C TYR A 487 6.82 37.00 3.05
N ARG A 488 6.71 38.19 2.46
CA ARG A 488 6.27 39.40 3.16
C ARG A 488 4.78 39.34 3.46
N ASP A 489 3.99 38.92 2.48
CA ASP A 489 2.56 38.70 2.69
C ASP A 489 2.33 37.61 3.75
N THR A 490 3.10 36.52 3.69
CA THR A 490 3.05 35.46 4.72
C THR A 490 3.36 36.00 6.13
N GLU A 491 4.42 36.81 6.27
CA GLU A 491 4.79 37.46 7.53
C GLU A 491 3.69 38.39 8.06
N ILE A 492 3.10 39.23 7.18
CA ILE A 492 2.01 40.15 7.53
C ILE A 492 0.81 39.35 8.05
N LYS A 493 0.37 38.33 7.29
CA LYS A 493 -0.80 37.50 7.64
C LYS A 493 -0.64 36.77 8.97
N MET A 494 0.51 36.15 9.21
CA MET A 494 0.79 35.48 10.49
C MET A 494 0.87 36.49 11.65
N THR A 495 1.43 37.69 11.42
CA THR A 495 1.53 38.74 12.44
C THR A 495 0.16 39.33 12.79
N GLU A 496 -0.68 39.61 11.79
CA GLU A 496 -2.07 40.08 11.99
C GLU A 496 -2.88 39.10 12.84
N LYS A 497 -2.80 37.79 12.52
CA LYS A 497 -3.47 36.75 13.30
C LYS A 497 -2.93 36.61 14.71
N LEU A 498 -1.62 36.72 14.89
CA LEU A 498 -1.03 36.68 16.22
C LEU A 498 -1.50 37.87 17.08
N GLN A 499 -1.60 39.07 16.50
CA GLN A 499 -2.14 40.23 17.20
C GLN A 499 -3.61 40.05 17.59
N ALA A 500 -4.42 39.40 16.74
CA ALA A 500 -5.81 39.03 17.04
C ALA A 500 -5.94 37.99 18.17
N GLN A 501 -4.92 37.15 18.38
CA GLN A 501 -4.84 36.27 19.56
C GLN A 501 -4.49 37.06 20.83
N VAL A 502 -3.54 38.00 20.72
CA VAL A 502 -3.03 38.80 21.85
C VAL A 502 -4.06 39.81 22.37
N ASN A 503 -4.76 40.52 21.48
CA ASN A 503 -5.81 41.47 21.88
C ASN A 503 -7.11 40.77 22.35
N GLY A 504 -7.20 39.45 22.16
CA GLY A 504 -8.32 38.62 22.56
C GLY A 504 -9.50 38.57 21.58
N SER A 505 -9.42 39.17 20.39
CA SER A 505 -10.53 39.20 19.44
C SER A 505 -10.82 37.83 18.81
N GLU A 506 -9.79 37.02 18.54
CA GLU A 506 -9.92 35.68 17.93
C GLU A 506 -9.42 34.55 18.85
N TRP A 507 -9.26 34.82 20.16
CA TRP A 507 -8.65 33.88 21.10
C TRP A 507 -9.41 32.55 21.21
N SER A 508 -8.78 31.47 20.76
CA SER A 508 -9.20 30.08 21.01
C SER A 508 -8.01 29.12 20.90
N TRP A 509 -8.07 27.97 21.57
CA TRP A 509 -7.01 26.95 21.46
C TRP A 509 -6.82 26.46 20.02
N LYS A 510 -7.93 26.24 19.30
CA LYS A 510 -7.92 25.83 17.90
C LYS A 510 -7.18 26.85 17.03
N ASN A 511 -7.52 28.14 17.14
CA ASN A 511 -6.94 29.19 16.30
C ASN A 511 -5.46 29.47 16.61
N LEU A 512 -5.07 29.40 17.89
CA LEU A 512 -3.68 29.53 18.28
C LEU A 512 -2.85 28.35 17.76
N ASN A 513 -3.33 27.13 17.97
CA ASN A 513 -2.68 25.91 17.53
C ASN A 513 -2.43 25.94 16.01
N THR A 514 -3.47 26.19 15.19
CA THR A 514 -3.31 26.19 13.73
C THR A 514 -2.37 27.28 13.25
N LEU A 515 -2.41 28.48 13.85
CA LEU A 515 -1.45 29.55 13.59
C LEU A 515 -0.02 29.11 13.92
N CYS A 516 0.20 28.52 15.08
CA CYS A 516 1.53 28.10 15.53
C CYS A 516 2.06 26.90 14.73
N TRP A 517 1.19 25.98 14.33
CA TRP A 517 1.51 24.88 13.43
C TRP A 517 1.96 25.42 12.06
N ALA A 518 1.24 26.40 11.53
CA ALA A 518 1.59 27.08 10.28
C ALA A 518 2.93 27.82 10.38
N ILE A 519 3.16 28.59 11.45
CA ILE A 519 4.43 29.27 11.70
C ILE A 519 5.59 28.26 11.75
N GLY A 520 5.44 27.12 12.43
CA GLY A 520 6.49 26.11 12.45
C GLY A 520 6.71 25.40 11.10
N SER A 521 5.64 25.22 10.31
CA SER A 521 5.71 24.48 9.03
C SER A 521 6.58 25.16 7.96
N ILE A 522 6.66 26.50 7.99
CA ILE A 522 7.41 27.31 7.00
C ILE A 522 8.90 27.49 7.35
N SER A 523 9.40 26.76 8.35
CA SER A 523 10.81 26.84 8.75
C SER A 523 11.76 26.61 7.58
N GLY A 524 12.72 27.53 7.40
CA GLY A 524 13.68 27.50 6.31
C GLY A 524 13.19 28.07 4.97
N ALA A 525 11.94 28.55 4.87
CA ALA A 525 11.41 29.18 3.67
C ALA A 525 11.78 30.68 3.52
N MET A 526 12.26 31.32 4.60
CA MET A 526 12.67 32.73 4.61
C MET A 526 14.21 32.87 4.60
N HIS A 527 14.69 34.04 4.19
CA HIS A 527 16.09 34.41 4.40
C HIS A 527 16.38 34.61 5.90
N GLU A 528 17.62 34.39 6.32
CA GLU A 528 18.01 34.35 7.74
C GLU A 528 17.70 35.64 8.51
N ASP A 529 17.87 36.81 7.89
CA ASP A 529 17.60 38.10 8.52
C ASP A 529 16.09 38.39 8.66
N ASP A 530 15.29 38.01 7.67
CA ASP A 530 13.83 38.14 7.69
C ASP A 530 13.21 37.14 8.68
N GLU A 531 13.62 35.87 8.61
CA GLU A 531 13.24 34.80 9.54
C GLU A 531 13.52 35.23 10.99
N LYS A 532 14.68 35.85 11.23
CA LYS A 532 15.05 36.39 12.53
C LYS A 532 14.09 37.48 13.01
N ARG A 533 13.82 38.48 12.19
CA ARG A 533 12.93 39.59 12.56
C ARG A 533 11.52 39.08 12.90
N PHE A 534 11.02 38.18 12.06
CA PHE A 534 9.71 37.57 12.22
C PHE A 534 9.63 36.77 13.53
N LEU A 535 10.56 35.85 13.78
CA LEU A 535 10.54 34.99 14.97
C LEU A 535 10.68 35.75 16.29
N VAL A 536 11.51 36.81 16.34
CA VAL A 536 11.62 37.66 17.54
C VAL A 536 10.26 38.27 17.90
N THR A 537 9.51 38.70 16.89
CA THR A 537 8.16 39.27 17.07
C THR A 537 7.20 38.20 17.56
N VAL A 538 7.13 37.07 16.86
CA VAL A 538 6.22 35.96 17.20
C VAL A 538 6.40 35.48 18.63
N ILE A 539 7.63 35.17 19.02
CA ILE A 539 7.89 34.55 20.33
C ILE A 539 7.68 35.55 21.46
N ARG A 540 8.04 36.83 21.27
CA ARG A 540 7.77 37.87 22.27
C ARG A 540 6.27 37.99 22.53
N ASP A 541 5.46 37.98 21.49
CA ASP A 541 4.03 38.16 21.58
C ASP A 541 3.34 36.92 22.18
N LEU A 542 3.80 35.70 21.83
CA LEU A 542 3.35 34.44 22.47
C LEU A 542 3.74 34.35 23.95
N LEU A 543 4.95 34.76 24.33
CA LEU A 543 5.37 34.82 25.73
C LEU A 543 4.51 35.81 26.54
N GLY A 544 4.18 36.97 25.95
CA GLY A 544 3.23 37.91 26.53
C GLY A 544 1.84 37.31 26.71
N LEU A 545 1.39 36.49 25.75
CA LEU A 545 0.10 35.80 25.81
C LEU A 545 0.02 34.76 26.95
N VAL A 546 1.11 34.02 27.21
CA VAL A 546 1.23 33.09 28.36
C VAL A 546 1.04 33.83 29.70
N GLU A 547 1.54 35.06 29.80
CA GLU A 547 1.43 35.87 31.02
C GLU A 547 0.02 36.47 31.18
N GLN A 548 -0.65 36.80 30.07
CA GLN A 548 -2.00 37.38 30.07
C GLN A 548 -3.09 36.34 30.39
N LYS A 549 -2.99 35.12 29.88
CA LYS A 549 -4.03 34.09 30.02
C LYS A 549 -3.86 33.30 31.33
N ARG A 550 -4.97 33.14 32.07
CA ARG A 550 -5.05 32.39 33.34
C ARG A 550 -5.62 30.99 33.11
N GLY A 551 -5.28 30.04 33.98
CA GLY A 551 -5.74 28.64 33.90
C GLY A 551 -4.65 27.69 33.40
N LYS A 552 -4.63 26.46 33.94
CA LYS A 552 -3.61 25.45 33.65
C LYS A 552 -3.64 25.02 32.18
N ASP A 553 -4.82 24.78 31.63
CA ASP A 553 -4.99 24.28 30.25
C ASP A 553 -4.66 25.36 29.21
N ASN A 554 -5.07 26.62 29.47
CA ASN A 554 -4.67 27.76 28.63
C ASN A 554 -3.14 27.90 28.55
N LYS A 555 -2.45 27.77 29.68
CA LYS A 555 -0.99 27.83 29.71
C LYS A 555 -0.35 26.62 29.04
N ALA A 556 -0.94 25.44 29.19
CA ALA A 556 -0.48 24.22 28.56
C ALA A 556 -0.50 24.30 27.03
N VAL A 557 -1.59 24.79 26.46
CA VAL A 557 -1.75 24.95 25.00
C VAL A 557 -0.76 26.00 24.45
N ILE A 558 -0.68 27.19 25.03
CA ILE A 558 0.25 28.23 24.56
C ILE A 558 1.72 27.77 24.72
N ALA A 559 2.04 27.09 25.81
CA ALA A 559 3.37 26.52 26.01
C ALA A 559 3.67 25.49 24.91
N SER A 560 2.76 24.56 24.63
CA SER A 560 2.87 23.57 23.54
C SER A 560 3.18 24.23 22.20
N ASP A 561 2.50 25.33 21.88
CA ASP A 561 2.69 26.07 20.63
C ASP A 561 4.01 26.82 20.53
N ILE A 562 4.42 27.53 21.60
CA ILE A 562 5.75 28.13 21.71
C ILE A 562 6.79 27.02 21.52
N MET A 563 6.55 25.87 22.13
CA MET A 563 7.50 24.78 22.14
C MET A 563 7.66 24.20 20.73
N TYR A 564 6.57 23.91 20.05
CA TYR A 564 6.62 23.46 18.67
C TYR A 564 7.34 24.47 17.77
N ILE A 565 6.97 25.76 17.79
CA ILE A 565 7.61 26.81 16.95
C ILE A 565 9.11 26.83 17.20
N VAL A 566 9.53 26.98 18.45
CA VAL A 566 10.95 27.15 18.73
C VAL A 566 11.74 25.86 18.42
N GLY A 567 11.10 24.70 18.50
CA GLY A 567 11.67 23.45 18.01
C GLY A 567 11.90 23.42 16.49
N GLN A 568 11.04 24.04 15.69
CA GLN A 568 11.14 24.04 14.22
C GLN A 568 12.23 24.98 13.67
N TYR A 569 12.73 25.95 14.44
CA TYR A 569 13.69 26.98 13.96
C TYR A 569 15.11 26.88 14.58
N PRO A 570 15.86 25.79 14.34
CA PRO A 570 17.17 25.59 14.95
C PRO A 570 18.24 26.55 14.41
N ARG A 571 18.08 27.10 13.19
CA ARG A 571 19.03 28.06 12.59
C ARG A 571 19.03 29.39 13.35
N PHE A 572 17.86 30.00 13.54
CA PHE A 572 17.68 31.25 14.28
C PHE A 572 18.22 31.20 15.70
N LEU A 573 17.95 30.11 16.43
CA LEU A 573 18.36 29.97 17.82
C LEU A 573 19.88 29.87 17.99
N ARG A 574 20.58 29.27 17.03
CA ARG A 574 22.04 29.24 17.00
C ARG A 574 22.65 30.63 16.83
N ALA A 575 21.99 31.51 16.09
CA ALA A 575 22.46 32.89 15.85
C ALA A 575 22.20 33.85 17.03
N HIS A 576 21.29 33.51 17.98
CA HIS A 576 20.84 34.43 19.03
C HIS A 576 20.96 33.90 20.46
N TRP A 577 22.20 33.90 20.97
CA TRP A 577 22.55 33.40 22.30
C TRP A 577 21.69 33.95 23.47
N LYS A 578 21.49 35.27 23.56
CA LYS A 578 20.71 35.88 24.66
C LYS A 578 19.25 35.43 24.65
N PHE A 579 18.70 35.26 23.45
CA PHE A 579 17.33 34.85 23.23
C PHE A 579 17.15 33.35 23.50
N LEU A 580 18.06 32.53 22.97
CA LEU A 580 18.21 31.11 23.28
C LEU A 580 18.22 30.88 24.80
N LYS A 581 18.97 31.69 25.57
CA LYS A 581 19.01 31.62 27.04
C LYS A 581 17.63 31.85 27.68
N THR A 582 16.85 32.82 27.20
CA THR A 582 15.49 33.10 27.70
C THR A 582 14.53 31.95 27.40
N VAL A 583 14.55 31.44 26.17
CA VAL A 583 13.75 30.27 25.74
C VAL A 583 14.07 29.06 26.62
N ILE A 584 15.34 28.77 26.85
CA ILE A 584 15.79 27.66 27.71
C ILE A 584 15.24 27.79 29.13
N ASN A 585 15.30 28.99 29.71
CA ASN A 585 14.73 29.24 31.04
C ASN A 585 13.22 29.00 31.08
N LYS A 586 12.49 29.38 30.03
CA LYS A 586 11.05 29.16 29.94
C LYS A 586 10.68 27.69 29.74
N LEU A 587 11.46 26.96 28.94
CA LEU A 587 11.30 25.50 28.80
C LEU A 587 11.48 24.78 30.14
N PHE A 588 12.42 25.21 30.99
CA PHE A 588 12.49 24.69 32.36
C PHE A 588 11.23 24.99 33.17
N GLU A 589 10.65 26.19 33.09
CA GLU A 589 9.39 26.47 33.76
C GLU A 589 8.28 25.52 33.27
N PHE A 590 8.20 25.24 31.97
CA PHE A 590 7.22 24.32 31.39
C PHE A 590 7.46 22.84 31.75
N MET A 591 8.70 22.43 31.92
CA MET A 591 9.06 21.09 32.44
C MET A 591 8.58 20.85 33.87
N HIS A 592 8.36 21.91 34.66
CA HIS A 592 7.86 21.82 36.03
C HIS A 592 6.33 22.01 36.10
N GLU A 593 5.65 22.16 34.95
CA GLU A 593 4.21 22.29 34.89
C GLU A 593 3.54 20.94 35.17
N THR A 594 2.35 20.94 35.76
CA THR A 594 1.69 19.70 36.24
C THR A 594 0.95 18.93 35.14
N HIS A 595 1.17 19.26 33.86
CA HIS A 595 0.49 18.66 32.71
C HIS A 595 1.45 17.80 31.91
N GLU A 596 1.21 16.48 31.85
CA GLU A 596 2.11 15.47 31.26
C GLU A 596 2.51 15.81 29.81
N GLY A 597 1.56 16.13 28.93
CA GLY A 597 1.89 16.49 27.54
C GLY A 597 2.70 17.79 27.38
N VAL A 598 2.62 18.74 28.33
CA VAL A 598 3.45 19.97 28.31
C VAL A 598 4.86 19.63 28.75
N GLN A 599 5.01 18.72 29.72
CA GLN A 599 6.31 18.22 30.13
C GLN A 599 7.00 17.54 28.94
N ASP A 600 6.32 16.60 28.27
CA ASP A 600 6.84 15.88 27.09
C ASP A 600 7.18 16.82 25.92
N MET A 601 6.34 17.82 25.64
CA MET A 601 6.65 18.79 24.58
C MET A 601 7.76 19.78 24.98
N ALA A 602 7.84 20.17 26.26
CA ALA A 602 8.96 20.98 26.77
C ALA A 602 10.26 20.21 26.70
N CYS A 603 10.18 18.89 26.93
CA CYS A 603 11.23 17.97 26.67
C CYS A 603 11.67 18.02 25.22
N ASP A 604 10.82 17.58 24.30
CA ASP A 604 11.11 17.47 22.88
C ASP A 604 11.59 18.79 22.24
N THR A 605 11.05 19.91 22.69
CA THR A 605 11.49 21.22 22.21
C THR A 605 12.82 21.65 22.78
N PHE A 606 13.05 21.50 24.08
CA PHE A 606 14.37 21.76 24.66
C PHE A 606 15.44 20.92 23.99
N ILE A 607 15.08 19.69 23.62
CA ILE A 607 15.89 18.80 22.83
C ILE A 607 16.28 19.41 21.46
N LYS A 608 15.36 20.03 20.76
CA LYS A 608 15.68 20.64 19.47
C LYS A 608 16.63 21.85 19.61
N ILE A 609 16.70 22.50 20.78
CA ILE A 609 17.24 23.85 20.96
C ILE A 609 18.64 23.94 21.60
N VAL A 610 18.96 23.12 22.62
CA VAL A 610 20.07 23.47 23.54
C VAL A 610 21.41 22.80 23.23
N ILE A 611 22.09 23.18 22.15
CA ILE A 611 23.40 22.57 21.82
C ILE A 611 24.57 23.07 22.71
N LYS A 612 24.41 24.05 23.62
CA LYS A 612 25.59 24.62 24.32
C LYS A 612 25.54 24.88 25.83
N TYR A 613 24.39 24.88 26.53
CA TYR A 613 24.33 25.40 27.92
C TYR A 613 23.82 24.43 29.00
N LEU A 614 23.59 23.19 28.62
CA LEU A 614 22.94 22.18 29.45
C LEU A 614 23.75 21.67 30.64
N LEU A 615 25.07 21.73 30.53
CA LEU A 615 25.96 21.19 31.55
C LEU A 615 26.00 22.06 32.82
N GLY A 616 25.76 23.37 32.72
CA GLY A 616 25.80 24.29 33.87
C GLY A 616 24.50 24.40 34.68
N LEU A 617 23.39 23.84 34.19
CA LEU A 617 22.06 23.99 34.79
C LEU A 617 21.59 22.79 35.62
N CYS A 618 22.11 21.59 35.35
CA CYS A 618 21.90 20.40 36.19
C CYS A 618 22.41 20.61 37.64
N GLU A 619 23.41 21.48 37.80
CA GLU A 619 23.98 21.86 39.09
C GLU A 619 23.17 22.95 39.83
N GLN A 620 22.37 23.77 39.12
CA GLN A 620 21.70 24.95 39.72
C GLN A 620 20.26 24.70 40.19
N LYS A 621 19.54 23.71 39.66
CA LYS A 621 18.13 23.44 40.02
C LYS A 621 18.01 22.37 41.12
N ARG A 622 17.11 22.60 42.08
CA ARG A 622 16.78 21.67 43.20
C ARG A 622 15.47 20.93 42.91
N GLY A 623 15.38 19.66 43.30
CA GLY A 623 14.23 18.77 43.07
C GLY A 623 14.55 17.61 42.12
N LYS A 624 14.10 16.39 42.44
CA LYS A 624 14.42 15.15 41.70
C LYS A 624 13.74 15.13 40.32
N ASP A 625 12.44 15.42 40.26
CA ASP A 625 11.67 15.44 39.00
C ASP A 625 12.20 16.50 38.03
N ASN A 626 12.58 17.66 38.56
CA ASN A 626 13.19 18.74 37.79
C ASN A 626 14.55 18.34 37.21
N LYS A 627 15.37 17.58 37.93
CA LYS A 627 16.65 17.09 37.41
C LYS A 627 16.48 15.98 36.39
N ALA A 628 15.50 15.09 36.59
CA ALA A 628 15.15 14.00 35.68
C ALA A 628 14.66 14.53 34.33
N VAL A 629 13.75 15.49 34.33
CA VAL A 629 13.23 16.12 33.11
C VAL A 629 14.35 16.89 32.39
N ILE A 630 15.17 17.65 33.11
CA ILE A 630 16.32 18.34 32.51
C ILE A 630 17.29 17.33 31.90
N ALA A 631 17.66 16.28 32.62
CA ALA A 631 18.53 15.21 32.15
C ALA A 631 18.02 14.60 30.85
N SER A 632 16.76 14.12 30.83
CA SER A 632 16.06 13.62 29.65
C SER A 632 16.29 14.55 28.45
N ASN A 633 16.13 15.85 28.67
CA ASN A 633 16.14 16.80 27.57
C ASN A 633 17.55 17.10 27.08
N ILE A 634 18.54 17.05 27.96
CA ILE A 634 19.95 17.08 27.59
C ILE A 634 20.30 15.90 26.69
N MET A 635 19.79 14.72 27.04
CA MET A 635 20.12 13.49 26.37
C MET A 635 19.55 13.47 24.95
N TYR A 636 18.28 13.79 24.74
CA TYR A 636 17.75 13.77 23.38
C TYR A 636 18.33 14.95 22.52
N VAL A 637 18.73 16.13 23.05
CA VAL A 637 19.47 17.16 22.26
C VAL A 637 20.74 16.56 21.67
N VAL A 638 21.59 16.00 22.55
CA VAL A 638 22.95 15.66 22.16
C VAL A 638 22.95 14.50 21.16
N GLY A 639 21.98 13.58 21.26
CA GLY A 639 21.75 12.53 20.26
C GLY A 639 21.47 13.04 18.83
N GLN A 640 20.92 14.25 18.67
CA GLN A 640 20.49 14.81 17.38
C GLN A 640 21.58 15.62 16.64
N TYR A 641 22.68 15.97 17.30
CA TYR A 641 23.70 16.87 16.72
C TYR A 641 25.11 16.25 16.62
N PRO A 642 25.27 15.07 15.97
CA PRO A 642 26.55 14.40 15.89
C PRO A 642 27.60 15.14 15.05
N ARG A 643 27.20 16.06 14.15
CA ARG A 643 28.16 16.91 13.42
C ARG A 643 28.90 17.87 14.36
N PHE A 644 28.21 18.42 15.35
CA PHE A 644 28.80 19.30 16.35
C PHE A 644 29.71 18.52 17.31
N LEU A 645 29.25 17.37 17.78
CA LEU A 645 30.01 16.53 18.72
C LEU A 645 31.35 16.04 18.17
N ARG A 646 31.39 15.70 16.87
CA ARG A 646 32.63 15.28 16.19
C ARG A 646 33.72 16.36 16.17
N VAL A 647 33.34 17.64 16.22
CA VAL A 647 34.32 18.75 16.17
C VAL A 647 34.74 19.19 17.58
N HIS A 648 34.02 18.77 18.63
CA HIS A 648 34.21 19.25 20.00
C HIS A 648 34.40 18.11 21.01
N TRP A 649 35.57 17.44 20.98
CA TRP A 649 35.89 16.29 21.85
C TRP A 649 35.62 16.52 23.34
N LYS A 650 36.12 17.63 23.92
CA LYS A 650 35.92 17.92 25.35
C LYS A 650 34.43 17.98 25.73
N PHE A 651 33.60 18.49 24.81
CA PHE A 651 32.16 18.55 25.01
C PHE A 651 31.53 17.16 24.86
N LEU A 652 31.91 16.38 23.83
CA LEU A 652 31.47 15.00 23.67
C LEU A 652 31.79 14.15 24.91
N LYS A 653 33.05 14.16 25.40
CA LYS A 653 33.46 13.44 26.62
C LYS A 653 32.65 13.85 27.84
N THR A 654 32.38 15.15 28.00
CA THR A 654 31.58 15.65 29.13
C THR A 654 30.13 15.17 29.05
N VAL A 655 29.53 15.16 27.85
CA VAL A 655 28.17 14.63 27.68
C VAL A 655 28.12 13.14 28.00
N ILE A 656 29.06 12.34 27.49
CA ILE A 656 29.07 10.90 27.74
C ILE A 656 29.19 10.58 29.23
N ASN A 657 30.08 11.26 29.96
CA ASN A 657 30.18 11.11 31.41
C ASN A 657 28.87 11.50 32.12
N LYS A 658 28.16 12.52 31.62
CA LYS A 658 26.87 12.91 32.18
C LYS A 658 25.77 11.89 31.88
N LEU A 659 25.80 11.22 30.72
CA LEU A 659 24.91 10.09 30.44
C LEU A 659 25.14 8.96 31.43
N PHE A 660 26.40 8.66 31.77
CA PHE A 660 26.71 7.66 32.79
C PHE A 660 26.18 8.06 34.17
N GLU A 661 26.29 9.34 34.56
CA GLU A 661 25.63 9.81 35.79
C GLU A 661 24.10 9.64 35.75
N PHE A 662 23.47 9.88 34.60
CA PHE A 662 22.02 9.72 34.44
C PHE A 662 21.57 8.25 34.42
N MET A 663 22.46 7.32 34.11
CA MET A 663 22.21 5.88 34.26
C MET A 663 22.04 5.45 35.73
N HIS A 664 22.53 6.26 36.68
CA HIS A 664 22.32 6.08 38.13
C HIS A 664 21.14 6.87 38.69
N GLU A 665 20.38 7.58 37.83
CA GLU A 665 19.22 8.32 38.32
C GLU A 665 18.10 7.36 38.69
N SER A 666 17.43 7.65 39.81
CA SER A 666 16.37 6.79 40.36
C SER A 666 15.10 6.69 39.51
N HIS A 667 14.99 7.47 38.44
CA HIS A 667 13.83 7.51 37.57
C HIS A 667 14.08 6.68 36.30
N GLU A 668 13.34 5.59 36.14
CA GLU A 668 13.53 4.59 35.05
C GLU A 668 13.54 5.23 33.65
N GLY A 669 12.60 6.15 33.37
CA GLY A 669 12.57 6.86 32.07
C GLY A 669 13.80 7.72 31.76
N VAL A 670 14.55 8.18 32.78
CA VAL A 670 15.82 8.91 32.58
C VAL A 670 16.91 7.92 32.19
N GLN A 671 16.95 6.75 32.82
CA GLN A 671 17.91 5.70 32.51
C GLN A 671 17.72 5.16 31.09
N ASP A 672 16.46 4.92 30.67
CA ASP A 672 16.12 4.52 29.30
C ASP A 672 16.62 5.55 28.29
N MET A 673 16.30 6.82 28.52
CA MET A 673 16.71 7.89 27.62
C MET A 673 18.23 8.07 27.60
N ALA A 674 18.93 7.83 28.71
CA ALA A 674 20.39 7.85 28.76
C ALA A 674 21.00 6.78 27.86
N CYS A 675 20.49 5.55 27.92
CA CYS A 675 20.96 4.44 27.10
C CYS A 675 20.66 4.67 25.61
N ASP A 676 19.45 5.12 25.29
CA ASP A 676 19.02 5.44 23.92
C ASP A 676 19.81 6.59 23.29
N THR A 677 20.09 7.63 24.07
CA THR A 677 20.94 8.73 23.61
C THR A 677 22.37 8.27 23.44
N PHE A 678 22.89 7.48 24.37
CA PHE A 678 24.24 6.97 24.31
C PHE A 678 24.48 6.20 23.01
N ILE A 679 23.61 5.25 22.66
CA ILE A 679 23.71 4.50 21.40
C ILE A 679 23.59 5.40 20.17
N LYS A 680 22.67 6.38 20.16
CA LYS A 680 22.52 7.36 19.06
C LYS A 680 23.79 8.17 18.83
N ILE A 681 24.42 8.67 19.90
CA ILE A 681 25.68 9.43 19.82
C ILE A 681 26.79 8.53 19.29
N VAL A 682 26.91 7.33 19.87
CA VAL A 682 27.96 6.38 19.51
C VAL A 682 27.88 6.00 18.03
N ILE A 683 26.71 5.63 17.50
CA ILE A 683 26.54 5.26 16.08
C ILE A 683 27.11 6.34 15.15
N LYS A 684 26.99 7.61 15.53
CA LYS A 684 27.39 8.76 14.69
C LYS A 684 28.79 9.31 15.02
N CYS A 685 29.35 9.00 16.20
CA CYS A 685 30.60 9.56 16.71
C CYS A 685 31.68 8.51 17.05
N LYS A 686 31.40 7.22 16.85
CA LYS A 686 32.25 6.06 17.20
C LYS A 686 33.76 6.17 16.91
N PRO A 687 34.27 6.79 15.82
CA PRO A 687 35.73 6.91 15.64
C PRO A 687 36.41 7.70 16.76
N HIS A 688 35.71 8.63 17.41
CA HIS A 688 36.30 9.51 18.43
C HIS A 688 36.62 8.79 19.73
N PHE A 689 35.98 7.64 19.98
CA PHE A 689 36.13 6.87 21.21
C PHE A 689 37.36 5.94 21.18
N VAL A 690 37.79 5.53 19.99
CA VAL A 690 38.95 4.64 19.75
C VAL A 690 40.24 5.41 19.45
N MET A 691 40.14 6.63 18.92
CA MET A 691 41.32 7.49 18.71
C MET A 691 41.79 8.17 19.99
N ILE A 692 43.09 8.40 20.12
CA ILE A 692 43.65 9.28 21.15
C ILE A 692 43.27 10.73 20.81
N GLN A 693 42.59 11.40 21.72
CA GLN A 693 42.05 12.74 21.49
C GLN A 693 42.98 13.83 22.05
N PRO A 694 42.93 15.07 21.52
CA PRO A 694 43.81 16.14 21.96
C PRO A 694 43.68 16.43 23.47
N GLY A 695 44.78 16.22 24.21
CA GLY A 695 44.84 16.41 25.66
C GLY A 695 44.51 15.18 26.50
N GLU A 696 44.33 14.01 25.89
CA GLU A 696 44.12 12.72 26.55
C GLU A 696 45.37 11.83 26.40
N SER A 697 45.62 10.93 27.35
CA SER A 697 46.77 10.01 27.33
C SER A 697 46.49 8.68 26.64
N ARG A 698 45.21 8.26 26.58
CA ARG A 698 44.76 7.01 25.95
C ARG A 698 43.34 7.17 25.37
N PRO A 699 42.87 6.24 24.52
CA PRO A 699 41.50 6.24 24.01
C PRO A 699 40.46 6.10 25.12
N PHE A 700 39.34 6.82 25.01
CA PHE A 700 38.29 6.87 26.04
C PHE A 700 37.58 5.52 26.25
N ILE A 701 37.54 4.65 25.24
CA ILE A 701 36.98 3.30 25.38
C ILE A 701 37.67 2.49 26.49
N ASN A 702 38.96 2.70 26.75
CA ASN A 702 39.66 2.02 27.85
C ASN A 702 39.15 2.47 29.23
N ASP A 703 38.95 3.78 29.41
CA ASP A 703 38.39 4.32 30.65
C ASP A 703 36.94 3.84 30.87
N LEU A 704 36.16 3.74 29.79
CA LEU A 704 34.79 3.24 29.80
C LEU A 704 34.73 1.78 30.27
N LEU A 705 35.55 0.91 29.69
CA LEU A 705 35.54 -0.52 30.01
C LEU A 705 36.09 -0.82 31.42
N GLU A 706 37.07 -0.06 31.91
CA GLU A 706 37.57 -0.20 33.28
C GLU A 706 36.50 0.16 34.34
N ASN A 707 35.60 1.10 34.02
CA ASN A 707 34.50 1.51 34.91
C ASN A 707 33.14 0.90 34.53
N LEU A 708 33.11 -0.17 33.72
CA LEU A 708 31.87 -0.73 33.17
C LEU A 708 30.84 -1.11 34.26
N ASN A 709 31.28 -1.87 35.28
CA ASN A 709 30.41 -2.27 36.40
C ASN A 709 29.88 -1.07 37.17
N GLY A 710 30.70 -0.02 37.29
CA GLY A 710 30.32 1.21 37.95
C GLY A 710 29.29 2.03 37.18
N ILE A 711 29.14 1.83 35.86
CA ILE A 711 28.19 2.56 35.00
C ILE A 711 26.83 1.84 34.94
N ILE A 712 26.83 0.50 34.88
CA ILE A 712 25.61 -0.27 34.58
C ILE A 712 24.88 -0.81 35.81
N CYS A 713 25.39 -0.60 37.04
CA CYS A 713 24.89 -1.30 38.24
C CYS A 713 23.42 -1.00 38.61
N ASP A 714 22.91 0.17 38.22
CA ASP A 714 21.53 0.58 38.52
C ASP A 714 20.57 0.44 37.33
N LEU A 715 21.07 -0.06 36.18
CA LEU A 715 20.28 -0.19 34.96
C LEU A 715 19.43 -1.46 34.95
N SER A 716 18.27 -1.38 34.31
CA SER A 716 17.45 -2.55 33.99
C SER A 716 18.12 -3.42 32.93
N HIS A 717 17.77 -4.71 32.87
CA HIS A 717 18.35 -5.63 31.89
C HIS A 717 18.18 -5.15 30.43
N ALA A 718 17.03 -4.55 30.09
CA ALA A 718 16.80 -4.04 28.75
C ALA A 718 17.76 -2.89 28.40
N GLN A 719 17.97 -1.97 29.34
CA GLN A 719 18.92 -0.85 29.21
C GLN A 719 20.36 -1.33 29.10
N VAL A 720 20.74 -2.36 29.87
CA VAL A 720 22.07 -3.00 29.76
C VAL A 720 22.29 -3.54 28.35
N HIS A 721 21.31 -4.19 27.72
CA HIS A 721 21.46 -4.67 26.34
C HIS A 721 21.74 -3.51 25.36
N VAL A 722 20.99 -2.40 25.47
CA VAL A 722 21.21 -1.20 24.62
C VAL A 722 22.61 -0.61 24.84
N PHE A 723 23.07 -0.58 26.09
CA PHE A 723 24.42 -0.12 26.42
C PHE A 723 25.51 -0.98 25.78
N TYR A 724 25.41 -2.31 25.86
CA TYR A 724 26.36 -3.22 25.22
C TYR A 724 26.32 -3.11 23.69
N GLU A 725 25.15 -2.93 23.08
CA GLU A 725 25.04 -2.65 21.64
C GLU A 725 25.81 -1.37 21.28
N ALA A 726 25.64 -0.30 22.06
CA ALA A 726 26.38 0.95 21.86
C ALA A 726 27.89 0.74 21.95
N VAL A 727 28.40 0.14 23.02
CA VAL A 727 29.85 -0.08 23.17
C VAL A 727 30.39 -0.96 22.05
N GLY A 728 29.64 -1.97 21.61
CA GLY A 728 30.03 -2.78 20.45
C GLY A 728 30.16 -1.99 19.14
N HIS A 729 29.35 -0.94 18.93
CA HIS A 729 29.55 -0.03 17.80
C HIS A 729 30.86 0.76 17.90
N ILE A 730 31.33 1.10 19.10
CA ILE A 730 32.65 1.74 19.29
C ILE A 730 33.75 0.77 18.85
N ILE A 731 33.73 -0.45 19.41
CA ILE A 731 34.73 -1.49 19.14
C ILE A 731 34.78 -1.83 17.64
N SER A 732 33.63 -1.82 16.94
CA SER A 732 33.55 -2.10 15.50
C SER A 732 34.44 -1.21 14.61
N VAL A 733 34.87 -0.05 15.10
CA VAL A 733 35.68 0.93 14.33
C VAL A 733 37.16 0.90 14.70
N GLU A 734 37.56 0.10 15.70
CA GLU A 734 38.98 -0.08 16.03
C GLU A 734 39.73 -0.69 14.82
N PRO A 735 40.77 -0.02 14.28
CA PRO A 735 41.50 -0.53 13.13
C PRO A 735 42.39 -1.73 13.45
N GLU A 736 42.93 -1.86 14.68
CA GLU A 736 43.88 -2.92 15.00
C GLU A 736 43.16 -4.19 15.53
N PRO A 737 43.26 -5.35 14.85
CA PRO A 737 42.54 -6.57 15.25
C PRO A 737 42.89 -7.07 16.66
N ALA A 738 44.17 -7.02 17.04
CA ALA A 738 44.62 -7.47 18.36
C ALA A 738 44.04 -6.61 19.50
N VAL A 739 43.96 -5.29 19.28
CA VAL A 739 43.34 -4.36 20.24
C VAL A 739 41.83 -4.56 20.27
N LYS A 740 41.20 -4.78 19.11
CA LYS A 740 39.77 -5.09 19.01
C LYS A 740 39.41 -6.33 19.82
N GLU A 741 40.20 -7.40 19.74
CA GLU A 741 40.00 -8.62 20.55
C GLU A 741 40.14 -8.37 22.06
N ASP A 742 41.16 -7.61 22.49
CA ASP A 742 41.33 -7.23 23.91
C ASP A 742 40.15 -6.38 24.44
N LEU A 743 39.63 -5.45 23.62
CA LEU A 743 38.46 -4.64 23.98
C LEU A 743 37.18 -5.49 24.09
N ILE A 744 37.01 -6.50 23.22
CA ILE A 744 35.90 -7.46 23.31
C ILE A 744 35.98 -8.25 24.61
N ASP A 745 37.18 -8.73 24.96
CA ASP A 745 37.40 -9.49 26.19
C ASP A 745 37.08 -8.69 27.44
N LYS A 746 37.47 -7.41 27.46
CA LYS A 746 37.14 -6.48 28.55
C LYS A 746 35.64 -6.18 28.63
N LEU A 747 34.96 -5.95 27.49
CA LEU A 747 33.51 -5.71 27.46
C LEU A 747 32.74 -6.91 28.00
N MET A 748 33.14 -8.13 27.62
CA MET A 748 32.41 -9.36 27.94
C MET A 748 32.82 -9.99 29.27
N ALA A 749 33.75 -9.39 30.01
CA ALA A 749 34.28 -9.95 31.26
C ALA A 749 33.19 -10.24 32.31
N LEU A 750 32.27 -9.29 32.55
CA LEU A 750 31.19 -9.49 33.54
C LEU A 750 30.19 -10.58 33.10
N PRO A 751 29.58 -10.53 31.89
CA PRO A 751 28.71 -11.61 31.41
C PRO A 751 29.40 -12.98 31.42
N ASN A 752 30.68 -13.04 31.05
CA ASN A 752 31.46 -14.28 31.04
C ASN A 752 31.70 -14.83 32.45
N SER A 753 31.92 -13.96 33.45
CA SER A 753 32.08 -14.39 34.84
C SER A 753 30.80 -15.05 35.36
N ILE A 754 29.65 -14.42 35.12
CA ILE A 754 28.34 -14.95 35.55
C ILE A 754 28.01 -16.23 34.77
N TRP A 755 28.27 -16.25 33.46
CA TRP A 755 28.11 -17.44 32.64
C TRP A 755 28.95 -18.61 33.16
N ALA A 756 30.24 -18.40 33.41
CA ALA A 756 31.14 -19.44 33.91
C ALA A 756 30.69 -19.98 35.26
N GLU A 757 30.21 -19.12 36.17
CA GLU A 757 29.66 -19.54 37.46
C GLU A 757 28.40 -20.41 37.29
N ILE A 758 27.48 -20.04 36.39
CA ILE A 758 26.28 -20.85 36.12
C ILE A 758 26.68 -22.20 35.51
N ILE A 759 27.63 -22.23 34.59
CA ILE A 759 28.10 -23.47 33.94
C ILE A 759 28.82 -24.39 34.94
N ASP A 760 29.67 -23.86 35.82
CA ASP A 760 30.36 -24.65 36.84
C ASP A 760 29.36 -25.31 37.80
N HIS A 761 28.36 -24.56 38.27
CA HIS A 761 27.28 -25.13 39.08
C HIS A 761 26.42 -26.13 38.30
N ALA A 762 26.06 -25.85 37.05
CA ALA A 762 25.27 -26.75 36.21
C ALA A 762 26.03 -28.06 35.87
N SER A 763 27.36 -28.02 35.84
CA SER A 763 28.20 -29.21 35.67
C SER A 763 28.12 -30.16 36.87
N SER A 764 27.81 -29.62 38.07
CA SER A 764 27.63 -30.37 39.31
C SER A 764 26.18 -30.78 39.55
N ASP A 765 25.20 -29.92 39.21
CA ASP A 765 23.76 -30.21 39.28
C ASP A 765 22.99 -29.61 38.09
N VAL A 766 22.62 -30.49 37.15
CA VAL A 766 21.87 -30.12 35.94
C VAL A 766 20.46 -29.59 36.28
N ASN A 767 19.88 -29.94 37.43
CA ASN A 767 18.53 -29.49 37.81
C ASN A 767 18.47 -27.99 38.09
N MET A 768 19.60 -27.33 38.31
CA MET A 768 19.67 -25.87 38.42
C MET A 768 19.14 -25.18 37.15
N LEU A 769 19.26 -25.80 35.98
CA LEU A 769 18.70 -25.29 34.72
C LEU A 769 17.17 -25.41 34.63
N CYS A 770 16.51 -25.92 35.68
CA CYS A 770 15.05 -25.86 35.86
C CYS A 770 14.61 -24.73 36.80
N ASP A 771 15.55 -24.00 37.40
CA ASP A 771 15.23 -22.84 38.24
C ASP A 771 14.84 -21.62 37.37
N ALA A 772 13.70 -21.02 37.68
CA ALA A 772 13.13 -19.94 36.87
C ALA A 772 14.02 -18.68 36.85
N GLU A 773 14.77 -18.40 37.91
CA GLU A 773 15.63 -17.23 38.00
C GLU A 773 16.96 -17.46 37.26
N VAL A 774 17.53 -18.66 37.36
CA VAL A 774 18.72 -19.07 36.59
C VAL A 774 18.44 -18.99 35.08
N VAL A 775 17.29 -19.51 34.63
CA VAL A 775 16.91 -19.47 33.21
C VAL A 775 16.68 -18.04 32.71
N LYS A 776 16.10 -17.15 33.53
CA LYS A 776 15.98 -15.73 33.19
C LYS A 776 17.34 -15.06 33.08
N ASN A 777 18.25 -15.32 34.02
CA ASN A 777 19.60 -14.78 33.98
C ASN A 777 20.36 -15.23 32.73
N LEU A 778 20.26 -16.52 32.37
CA LEU A 778 20.80 -17.04 31.10
C LEU A 778 20.22 -16.30 29.88
N ALA A 779 18.91 -16.05 29.86
CA ALA A 779 18.28 -15.31 28.77
C ALA A 779 18.82 -13.88 28.66
N HIS A 780 19.05 -13.19 29.78
CA HIS A 780 19.64 -11.85 29.80
C HIS A 780 21.10 -11.84 29.34
N ILE A 781 21.93 -12.80 29.79
CA ILE A 781 23.32 -12.94 29.33
C ILE A 781 23.38 -13.13 27.81
N LEU A 782 22.50 -13.96 27.26
CA LEU A 782 22.44 -14.21 25.81
C LEU A 782 21.97 -12.97 25.05
N LYS A 783 20.96 -12.24 25.54
CA LYS A 783 20.53 -10.97 24.93
C LYS A 783 21.64 -9.91 24.93
N THR A 784 22.45 -9.85 25.99
CA THR A 784 23.66 -9.01 26.03
C THR A 784 24.66 -9.41 24.95
N ASN A 785 24.89 -10.72 24.77
CA ASN A 785 25.74 -11.23 23.69
C ASN A 785 25.17 -10.87 22.30
N VAL A 786 23.85 -11.02 22.08
CA VAL A 786 23.17 -10.65 20.83
C VAL A 786 23.37 -9.17 20.52
N ALA A 787 23.14 -8.30 21.51
CA ALA A 787 23.30 -6.87 21.39
C ALA A 787 24.74 -6.46 21.01
N ALA A 788 25.74 -7.00 21.71
CA ALA A 788 27.15 -6.76 21.39
C ALA A 788 27.55 -7.33 20.01
N CYS A 789 27.09 -8.54 19.67
CA CYS A 789 27.37 -9.18 18.39
C CYS A 789 26.81 -8.38 17.21
N LYS A 790 25.58 -7.90 17.34
CA LYS A 790 24.89 -7.12 16.30
C LYS A 790 25.69 -5.88 15.90
N SER A 791 26.30 -5.20 16.88
CA SER A 791 27.03 -3.97 16.66
C SER A 791 28.51 -4.16 16.32
N ILE A 792 29.18 -5.18 16.85
CA ILE A 792 30.60 -5.50 16.59
C ILE A 792 30.79 -6.16 15.21
N GLY A 793 29.95 -7.14 14.87
CA GLY A 793 30.06 -7.92 13.63
C GLY A 793 31.09 -9.07 13.70
N ALA A 794 31.77 -9.34 12.59
CA ALA A 794 32.67 -10.51 12.43
C ALA A 794 33.68 -10.70 13.58
N PRO A 795 34.37 -9.65 14.08
CA PRO A 795 35.38 -9.78 15.15
C PRO A 795 34.84 -10.32 16.48
N PHE A 796 33.52 -10.33 16.69
CA PHE A 796 32.89 -10.95 17.86
C PHE A 796 33.16 -12.47 17.96
N PHE A 797 33.75 -13.07 16.93
CA PHE A 797 34.17 -14.46 16.93
C PHE A 797 35.06 -14.86 18.13
N SER A 798 35.93 -13.96 18.62
CA SER A 798 36.80 -14.24 19.78
C SER A 798 36.00 -14.55 21.04
N GLN A 799 34.93 -13.79 21.28
CA GLN A 799 33.97 -14.02 22.36
C GLN A 799 33.11 -15.26 22.08
N LEU A 800 32.54 -15.36 20.87
CA LEU A 800 31.68 -16.49 20.53
C LEU A 800 32.39 -17.83 20.75
N LYS A 801 33.66 -17.93 20.35
CA LYS A 801 34.48 -19.14 20.53
C LYS A 801 34.62 -19.56 22.00
N LYS A 802 34.61 -18.62 22.96
CA LYS A 802 34.74 -18.92 24.39
C LYS A 802 33.49 -19.58 24.98
N ILE A 803 32.30 -19.16 24.54
CA ILE A 803 31.03 -19.63 25.09
C ILE A 803 30.31 -20.68 24.23
N LEU A 804 30.76 -20.90 22.99
CA LEU A 804 30.02 -21.70 22.00
C LEU A 804 29.67 -23.12 22.49
N MET A 805 30.64 -23.86 23.01
CA MET A 805 30.42 -25.27 23.39
C MET A 805 29.48 -25.38 24.60
N ASP A 806 29.67 -24.52 25.61
CA ASP A 806 28.79 -24.46 26.78
C ASP A 806 27.38 -24.04 26.37
N MET A 807 27.26 -23.07 25.45
CA MET A 807 25.99 -22.58 24.96
C MET A 807 25.21 -23.68 24.22
N LEU A 808 25.90 -24.52 23.44
CA LEU A 808 25.29 -25.70 22.80
C LEU A 808 24.87 -26.75 23.84
N GLY A 809 25.66 -26.96 24.91
CA GLY A 809 25.28 -27.83 26.03
C GLY A 809 24.01 -27.35 26.73
N VAL A 810 23.92 -26.06 27.06
CA VAL A 810 22.73 -25.43 27.65
C VAL A 810 21.53 -25.55 26.71
N TYR A 811 21.72 -25.35 25.40
CA TYR A 811 20.66 -25.52 24.40
C TYR A 811 20.08 -26.94 24.44
N GLN A 812 20.93 -27.98 24.47
CA GLN A 812 20.50 -29.38 24.51
C GLN A 812 19.70 -29.70 25.77
N VAL A 813 20.19 -29.31 26.95
CA VAL A 813 19.52 -29.60 28.23
C VAL A 813 18.16 -28.91 28.28
N ILE A 814 18.11 -27.61 27.96
CA ILE A 814 16.85 -26.85 27.98
C ILE A 814 15.86 -27.41 26.97
N SER A 815 16.33 -27.79 25.78
CA SER A 815 15.48 -28.41 24.76
C SER A 815 14.89 -29.74 25.22
N SER A 816 15.72 -30.62 25.78
CA SER A 816 15.27 -31.89 26.33
C SER A 816 14.22 -31.69 27.43
N ASN A 817 14.41 -30.69 28.29
CA ASN A 817 13.44 -30.36 29.35
C ASN A 817 12.11 -29.87 28.79
N VAL A 818 12.12 -28.99 27.78
CA VAL A 818 10.91 -28.52 27.10
C VAL A 818 10.18 -29.69 26.43
N SER A 819 10.90 -30.54 25.69
CA SER A 819 10.32 -31.68 24.97
C SER A 819 9.73 -32.71 25.92
N LYS A 820 10.43 -33.03 27.02
CA LYS A 820 9.94 -33.91 28.07
C LYS A 820 8.66 -33.36 28.72
N ALA A 821 8.64 -32.07 29.06
CA ALA A 821 7.46 -31.45 29.67
C ALA A 821 6.23 -31.46 28.75
N ILE A 822 6.41 -31.26 27.44
CA ILE A 822 5.32 -31.38 26.46
C ILE A 822 4.86 -32.84 26.33
N SER A 823 5.80 -33.79 26.31
CA SER A 823 5.48 -35.21 26.18
C SER A 823 4.71 -35.75 27.40
N GLU A 824 5.01 -35.26 28.60
CA GLU A 824 4.37 -35.70 29.86
C GLU A 824 3.01 -35.04 30.13
N HIS A 825 2.79 -33.81 29.63
CA HIS A 825 1.66 -32.97 30.05
C HIS A 825 0.90 -32.28 28.90
N GLY A 826 1.30 -32.50 27.65
CA GLY A 826 0.70 -31.91 26.45
C GLY A 826 1.09 -30.46 26.18
N GLU A 827 0.57 -29.90 25.08
CA GLU A 827 0.91 -28.56 24.57
C GLU A 827 0.58 -27.43 25.57
N GLY A 828 -0.45 -27.61 26.42
CA GLY A 828 -0.90 -26.60 27.38
C GLY A 828 0.19 -26.10 28.34
N VAL A 829 1.23 -26.89 28.59
CA VAL A 829 2.35 -26.53 29.49
C VAL A 829 3.22 -25.42 28.93
N LEU A 830 3.20 -25.19 27.61
CA LEU A 830 3.91 -24.08 26.97
C LEU A 830 3.47 -22.70 27.50
N LYS A 831 2.32 -22.61 28.17
CA LYS A 831 1.82 -21.38 28.79
C LYS A 831 2.52 -21.05 30.13
N GLN A 832 3.22 -22.00 30.75
CA GLN A 832 3.89 -21.81 32.04
C GLN A 832 5.10 -20.87 31.93
N PRO A 833 5.34 -19.99 32.93
CA PRO A 833 6.44 -19.01 32.88
C PRO A 833 7.84 -19.63 32.69
N LEU A 834 8.13 -20.77 33.33
CA LEU A 834 9.43 -21.43 33.23
C LEU A 834 9.72 -21.90 31.79
N LEU A 835 8.78 -22.62 31.17
CA LEU A 835 8.94 -23.08 29.79
C LEU A 835 9.00 -21.92 28.79
N LYS A 836 8.28 -20.82 29.05
CA LYS A 836 8.42 -19.59 28.25
C LYS A 836 9.85 -19.06 28.31
N SER A 837 10.42 -18.93 29.52
CA SER A 837 11.81 -18.48 29.69
C SER A 837 12.82 -19.45 29.05
N MET A 838 12.63 -20.75 29.20
CA MET A 838 13.45 -21.79 28.56
C MET A 838 13.46 -21.66 27.03
N ARG A 839 12.29 -21.43 26.44
CA ARG A 839 12.18 -21.18 24.98
C ARG A 839 12.85 -19.88 24.56
N VAL A 840 12.79 -18.83 25.38
CA VAL A 840 13.55 -17.60 25.14
C VAL A 840 15.05 -17.91 25.12
N VAL A 841 15.58 -18.69 26.05
CA VAL A 841 17.01 -19.10 26.03
C VAL A 841 17.36 -19.81 24.72
N LYS A 842 16.60 -20.85 24.32
CA LYS A 842 16.83 -21.52 23.02
C LYS A 842 16.82 -20.53 21.85
N ARG A 843 15.83 -19.63 21.83
CA ARG A 843 15.66 -18.64 20.77
C ARG A 843 16.82 -17.66 20.71
N GLU A 844 17.25 -17.11 21.84
CA GLU A 844 18.34 -16.14 21.90
C GLU A 844 19.69 -16.74 21.48
N ILE A 845 19.94 -18.03 21.76
CA ILE A 845 21.10 -18.76 21.22
C ILE A 845 21.07 -18.77 19.70
N LEU A 846 19.93 -19.11 19.10
CA LEU A 846 19.77 -19.13 17.63
C LEU A 846 19.86 -17.72 17.03
N VAL A 847 19.31 -16.71 17.71
CA VAL A 847 19.40 -15.30 17.30
C VAL A 847 20.84 -14.82 17.35
N LEU A 848 21.61 -15.14 18.39
CA LEU A 848 23.03 -14.80 18.49
C LEU A 848 23.83 -15.37 17.32
N LEU A 849 23.68 -16.67 17.08
CA LEU A 849 24.42 -17.36 16.02
C LEU A 849 24.03 -16.85 14.63
N SER A 850 22.73 -16.68 14.37
CA SER A 850 22.24 -16.16 13.09
C SER A 850 22.68 -14.71 12.85
N THR A 851 22.67 -13.88 13.90
CA THR A 851 23.15 -12.49 13.83
C THR A 851 24.64 -12.46 13.52
N TRP A 852 25.45 -13.26 14.21
CA TRP A 852 26.88 -13.31 13.96
C TRP A 852 27.20 -13.79 12.54
N ILE A 853 26.55 -14.86 12.07
CA ILE A 853 26.75 -15.38 10.70
C ILE A 853 26.36 -14.33 9.67
N ALA A 854 25.19 -13.70 9.79
CA ALA A 854 24.75 -12.65 8.85
C ALA A 854 25.73 -11.47 8.80
N ARG A 855 26.22 -11.03 9.97
CA ARG A 855 27.17 -9.90 10.08
C ARG A 855 28.59 -10.26 9.60
N SER A 856 28.98 -11.53 9.63
CA SER A 856 30.33 -11.98 9.23
C SER A 856 30.55 -11.99 7.72
N PHE A 857 29.47 -12.08 6.93
CA PHE A 857 29.52 -12.18 5.47
C PHE A 857 28.82 -11.01 4.74
N GLU A 858 28.55 -9.91 5.44
CA GLU A 858 27.96 -8.71 4.84
C GLU A 858 28.97 -7.99 3.91
N ALA A 859 28.53 -7.54 2.73
CA ALA A 859 29.37 -7.03 1.62
C ALA A 859 30.20 -5.75 1.90
N ARG A 860 30.19 -5.19 3.12
CA ARG A 860 30.82 -3.90 3.45
C ARG A 860 32.19 -3.98 4.13
N ALA A 861 32.72 -5.16 4.42
CA ALA A 861 34.01 -5.31 5.09
C ALA A 861 34.94 -6.25 4.30
N GLU A 862 35.77 -5.72 3.41
CA GLU A 862 36.83 -6.51 2.74
C GLU A 862 38.04 -6.76 3.67
N GLN A 863 38.21 -5.95 4.73
CA GLN A 863 39.39 -5.99 5.61
C GLN A 863 39.26 -6.91 6.85
N ASP A 864 38.04 -7.30 7.25
CA ASP A 864 37.76 -8.10 8.47
C ASP A 864 37.18 -9.51 8.13
N GLN A 865 37.37 -10.02 6.90
CA GLN A 865 36.77 -11.29 6.48
C GLN A 865 37.42 -12.49 7.18
N ILE A 866 36.64 -13.15 8.03
CA ILE A 866 36.98 -14.49 8.55
C ILE A 866 36.82 -15.48 7.41
N SER A 867 37.79 -16.39 7.25
CA SER A 867 37.69 -17.41 6.21
C SER A 867 36.46 -18.28 6.46
N ALA A 868 35.63 -18.47 5.43
CA ALA A 868 34.43 -19.29 5.51
C ALA A 868 34.75 -20.72 6.00
N LYS A 869 35.92 -21.25 5.62
CA LYS A 869 36.42 -22.55 6.11
C LYS A 869 36.55 -22.57 7.64
N THR A 870 37.13 -21.53 8.24
CA THR A 870 37.24 -21.38 9.70
C THR A 870 35.87 -21.34 10.36
N VAL A 871 34.91 -20.61 9.77
CA VAL A 871 33.54 -20.52 10.29
C VAL A 871 32.83 -21.88 10.22
N ILE A 872 32.97 -22.59 9.10
CA ILE A 872 32.38 -23.91 8.90
C ILE A 872 32.91 -24.89 9.94
N GLU A 873 34.23 -25.01 10.06
CA GLU A 873 34.88 -26.00 10.93
C GLU A 873 34.64 -25.74 12.42
N ASN A 874 34.71 -24.47 12.85
CA ASN A 874 34.71 -24.13 14.28
C ASN A 874 33.35 -23.70 14.84
N VAL A 875 32.40 -23.28 13.99
CA VAL A 875 31.08 -22.79 14.44
C VAL A 875 29.97 -23.65 13.88
N ILE A 876 29.90 -23.79 12.56
CA ILE A 876 28.76 -24.41 11.89
C ILE A 876 28.70 -25.92 12.16
N ASN A 877 29.81 -26.64 12.04
CA ASN A 877 29.83 -28.09 12.25
C ASN A 877 29.38 -28.47 13.69
N PRO A 878 29.92 -27.87 14.78
CA PRO A 878 29.43 -28.13 16.14
C PRO A 878 27.96 -27.75 16.34
N LEU A 879 27.56 -26.60 15.80
CA LEU A 879 26.19 -26.09 15.86
C LEU A 879 25.20 -27.06 15.20
N PHE A 880 25.53 -27.53 14.00
CA PHE A 880 24.70 -28.42 13.21
C PHE A 880 24.58 -29.79 13.85
N GLY A 881 25.69 -30.35 14.37
CA GLY A 881 25.66 -31.61 15.12
C GLY A 881 24.69 -31.59 16.31
N THR A 882 24.52 -30.42 16.95
CA THR A 882 23.62 -30.25 18.10
C THR A 882 22.20 -29.86 17.70
N VAL A 883 22.03 -28.73 17.02
CA VAL A 883 20.73 -28.09 16.80
C VAL A 883 19.88 -28.85 15.78
N MET A 884 20.49 -29.41 14.74
CA MET A 884 19.75 -30.16 13.72
C MET A 884 19.24 -31.49 14.28
N THR A 885 20.10 -32.21 15.02
CA THR A 885 19.73 -33.44 15.72
C THR A 885 18.63 -33.19 16.76
N ASP A 886 18.72 -32.09 17.51
CA ASP A 886 17.70 -31.66 18.47
C ASP A 886 16.35 -31.35 17.79
N TYR A 887 16.38 -30.61 16.67
CA TYR A 887 15.18 -30.28 15.92
C TYR A 887 14.46 -31.53 15.40
N LEU A 888 15.21 -32.47 14.83
CA LEU A 888 14.67 -33.71 14.28
C LEU A 888 13.99 -34.56 15.36
N ASN A 889 14.66 -34.75 16.49
CA ASN A 889 14.20 -35.62 17.59
C ASN A 889 13.07 -35.01 18.45
N ASN A 890 12.83 -33.71 18.35
CA ASN A 890 11.78 -33.04 19.11
C ASN A 890 10.37 -33.31 18.57
N VAL A 891 9.39 -33.31 19.49
CA VAL A 891 7.96 -33.28 19.15
C VAL A 891 7.61 -32.02 18.35
N PRO A 892 6.61 -32.06 17.44
CA PRO A 892 6.27 -30.93 16.56
C PRO A 892 6.12 -29.58 17.27
N GLU A 893 5.49 -29.56 18.44
CA GLU A 893 5.23 -28.35 19.23
C GLU A 893 6.48 -27.79 19.93
N ALA A 894 7.52 -28.62 20.11
CA ALA A 894 8.81 -28.23 20.71
C ALA A 894 9.82 -27.73 19.67
N ARG A 895 9.60 -27.98 18.38
CA ARG A 895 10.51 -27.58 17.30
C ARG A 895 10.52 -26.07 17.16
N GLU A 896 11.68 -25.45 17.39
CA GLU A 896 11.82 -23.99 17.32
C GLU A 896 11.95 -23.53 15.85
N PRO A 897 11.02 -22.72 15.32
CA PRO A 897 11.02 -22.32 13.91
C PRO A 897 12.23 -21.47 13.51
N LYS A 898 12.92 -20.84 14.48
CA LYS A 898 14.12 -20.04 14.23
C LYS A 898 15.32 -20.89 13.78
N VAL A 899 15.30 -22.21 13.99
CA VAL A 899 16.31 -23.13 13.41
C VAL A 899 16.29 -23.04 11.89
N LEU A 900 15.11 -23.04 11.26
CA LEU A 900 14.95 -22.91 9.81
C LEU A 900 15.48 -21.54 9.31
N SER A 901 15.20 -20.48 10.07
CA SER A 901 15.71 -19.13 9.77
C SER A 901 17.24 -19.06 9.88
N LEU A 902 17.84 -19.69 10.89
CA LEU A 902 19.30 -19.80 11.04
C LEU A 902 19.94 -20.54 9.85
N LEU A 903 19.36 -21.66 9.43
CA LEU A 903 19.84 -22.41 8.26
C LEU A 903 19.75 -21.55 6.99
N SER A 904 18.63 -20.84 6.79
CA SER A 904 18.43 -19.94 5.65
C SER A 904 19.49 -18.84 5.63
N ILE A 905 19.71 -18.17 6.77
CA ILE A 905 20.74 -17.13 6.93
C ILE A 905 22.14 -17.70 6.66
N THR A 906 22.42 -18.92 7.09
CA THR A 906 23.72 -19.58 6.85
C THR A 906 23.96 -19.80 5.36
N VAL A 907 22.95 -20.26 4.62
CA VAL A 907 23.03 -20.44 3.17
C VAL A 907 23.19 -19.11 2.44
N VAL A 908 22.44 -18.08 2.81
CA VAL A 908 22.57 -16.73 2.22
C VAL A 908 23.95 -16.13 2.49
N ALA A 909 24.50 -16.34 3.69
CA ALA A 909 25.79 -15.81 4.10
C ALA A 909 26.97 -16.48 3.37
N LEU A 910 26.98 -17.81 3.31
CA LEU A 910 28.08 -18.58 2.72
C LEU A 910 27.95 -18.80 1.20
N LYS A 911 26.75 -18.62 0.65
CA LYS A 911 26.40 -18.87 -0.75
C LYS A 911 26.84 -20.28 -1.17
N GLU A 912 27.52 -20.44 -2.31
CA GLU A 912 27.98 -21.73 -2.83
C GLU A 912 28.89 -22.50 -1.85
N GLN A 913 29.52 -21.82 -0.88
CA GLN A 913 30.38 -22.48 0.10
C GLN A 913 29.60 -23.28 1.16
N ALA A 914 28.28 -23.05 1.29
CA ALA A 914 27.39 -23.89 2.10
C ALA A 914 27.02 -25.22 1.43
N ALA A 915 27.33 -25.40 0.13
CA ALA A 915 26.90 -26.56 -0.64
C ALA A 915 27.21 -27.92 0.02
N PRO A 916 28.40 -28.14 0.63
CA PRO A 916 28.70 -29.40 1.31
C PRO A 916 27.83 -29.70 2.54
N GLN A 917 27.26 -28.68 3.19
CA GLN A 917 26.47 -28.81 4.41
C GLN A 917 24.97 -28.94 4.13
N VAL A 918 24.49 -28.47 2.98
CA VAL A 918 23.07 -28.47 2.59
C VAL A 918 22.41 -29.86 2.69
N PRO A 919 23.02 -30.99 2.26
CA PRO A 919 22.39 -32.31 2.39
C PRO A 919 22.06 -32.65 3.84
N ALA A 920 23.01 -32.42 4.77
CA ALA A 920 22.79 -32.66 6.20
C ALA A 920 21.73 -31.72 6.81
N MET A 921 21.60 -30.49 6.28
CA MET A 921 20.51 -29.59 6.68
C MET A 921 19.15 -30.18 6.28
N LEU A 922 19.01 -30.62 5.02
CA LEU A 922 17.76 -31.16 4.49
C LEU A 922 17.37 -32.45 5.20
N ASP A 923 18.30 -33.36 5.44
CA ASP A 923 18.06 -34.61 6.17
C ASP A 923 17.46 -34.38 7.56
N ALA A 924 17.86 -33.27 8.22
CA ALA A 924 17.43 -32.99 9.58
C ALA A 924 16.12 -32.20 9.68
N VAL A 925 15.80 -31.32 8.72
CA VAL A 925 14.65 -30.41 8.84
C VAL A 925 13.60 -30.57 7.75
N PHE A 926 13.90 -31.21 6.62
CA PHE A 926 13.01 -31.17 5.46
C PHE A 926 11.71 -31.96 5.68
N GLU A 927 11.81 -33.29 5.78
CA GLU A 927 10.63 -34.17 5.87
C GLU A 927 9.83 -33.91 7.16
N CYS A 928 10.52 -33.79 8.29
CA CYS A 928 9.86 -33.61 9.57
C CYS A 928 9.10 -32.29 9.69
N THR A 929 9.55 -31.22 9.02
CA THR A 929 8.83 -29.94 8.95
C THR A 929 7.70 -30.01 7.94
N LEU A 930 7.92 -30.66 6.79
CA LEU A 930 6.89 -30.85 5.77
C LEU A 930 5.67 -31.57 6.36
N ASP A 931 5.88 -32.61 7.16
CA ASP A 931 4.84 -33.36 7.88
C ASP A 931 4.08 -32.56 8.95
N MET A 932 4.64 -31.43 9.39
CA MET A 932 3.94 -30.51 10.30
C MET A 932 3.03 -29.57 9.52
N ILE A 933 3.51 -29.05 8.39
CA ILE A 933 2.82 -27.99 7.66
C ILE A 933 1.83 -28.51 6.63
N ASN A 934 1.95 -29.77 6.18
CA ASN A 934 1.13 -30.32 5.10
C ASN A 934 -0.25 -30.86 5.54
N LYS A 935 -0.53 -30.95 6.85
CA LYS A 935 -1.78 -31.53 7.40
C LYS A 935 -2.92 -30.53 7.58
N ASP A 936 -2.56 -29.29 7.88
CA ASP A 936 -3.48 -28.18 8.15
C ASP A 936 -2.93 -26.94 7.45
N LEU A 937 -3.79 -26.05 6.97
CA LEU A 937 -3.40 -24.78 6.35
C LEU A 937 -3.25 -23.64 7.38
N GLU A 938 -3.62 -23.85 8.65
CA GLU A 938 -3.57 -22.82 9.69
C GLU A 938 -2.44 -23.03 10.74
N ALA A 939 -2.20 -24.25 11.22
CA ALA A 939 -1.20 -24.53 12.27
C ALA A 939 0.29 -24.25 11.89
N PHE A 940 1.13 -23.78 12.81
CA PHE A 940 2.57 -23.53 12.57
C PHE A 940 2.91 -22.48 11.47
N PRO A 941 2.35 -21.26 11.51
CA PRO A 941 2.60 -20.23 10.48
C PRO A 941 4.07 -19.76 10.41
N GLU A 942 4.78 -19.72 11.55
CA GLU A 942 6.20 -19.36 11.59
C GLU A 942 7.08 -20.43 10.92
N HIS A 943 6.76 -21.73 11.13
CA HIS A 943 7.48 -22.83 10.48
C HIS A 943 7.29 -22.79 8.96
N ARG A 944 6.06 -22.56 8.47
CA ARG A 944 5.79 -22.41 7.03
C ARG A 944 6.65 -21.31 6.41
N THR A 945 6.60 -20.12 7.00
CA THR A 945 7.32 -18.95 6.49
C THR A 945 8.83 -19.23 6.45
N ASN A 946 9.41 -19.71 7.54
CA ASN A 946 10.85 -19.94 7.60
C ASN A 946 11.30 -21.16 6.77
N PHE A 947 10.47 -22.18 6.61
CA PHE A 947 10.75 -23.35 5.78
C PHE A 947 10.90 -22.96 4.31
N PHE A 948 9.96 -22.18 3.76
CA PHE A 948 10.06 -21.72 2.37
C PHE A 948 11.15 -20.65 2.19
N GLN A 949 11.46 -19.86 3.20
CA GLN A 949 12.64 -18.99 3.16
C GLN A 949 13.97 -19.78 3.11
N LEU A 950 14.07 -20.89 3.84
CA LEU A 950 15.21 -21.81 3.72
C LEU A 950 15.29 -22.41 2.32
N LEU A 951 14.17 -22.92 1.80
CA LEU A 951 14.15 -23.52 0.47
C LEU A 951 14.48 -22.50 -0.64
N ASN A 952 14.01 -21.27 -0.52
CA ASN A 952 14.37 -20.17 -1.42
C ASN A 952 15.87 -19.85 -1.36
N ALA A 953 16.45 -19.75 -0.16
CA ALA A 953 17.88 -19.52 0.01
C ALA A 953 18.74 -20.63 -0.64
N ILE A 954 18.38 -21.90 -0.42
CA ILE A 954 19.07 -23.04 -1.04
C ILE A 954 18.93 -23.01 -2.56
N THR A 955 17.72 -22.71 -3.07
CA THR A 955 17.47 -22.61 -4.51
C THR A 955 18.32 -21.52 -5.15
N ARG A 956 18.40 -20.34 -4.53
CA ARG A 956 19.13 -19.19 -5.09
C ARG A 956 20.65 -19.33 -5.06
N HIS A 957 21.20 -20.02 -4.06
CA HIS A 957 22.64 -20.00 -3.79
C HIS A 957 23.33 -21.36 -3.87
N CYS A 958 22.59 -22.46 -3.80
CA CYS A 958 23.12 -23.83 -3.74
C CYS A 958 22.33 -24.79 -4.65
N PHE A 959 21.77 -24.30 -5.75
CA PHE A 959 20.88 -25.08 -6.63
C PHE A 959 21.50 -26.41 -7.13
N LYS A 960 22.79 -26.41 -7.43
CA LYS A 960 23.53 -27.62 -7.87
C LYS A 960 23.44 -28.77 -6.86
N VAL A 961 23.31 -28.46 -5.56
CA VAL A 961 23.12 -29.48 -4.52
C VAL A 961 21.75 -30.10 -4.61
N LEU A 962 20.70 -29.30 -4.83
CA LEU A 962 19.34 -29.81 -5.00
C LEU A 962 19.26 -30.78 -6.19
N LEU A 963 19.92 -30.45 -7.31
CA LEU A 963 19.99 -31.32 -8.48
C LEU A 963 20.75 -32.63 -8.23
N ALA A 964 21.69 -32.63 -7.29
CA ALA A 964 22.47 -33.82 -6.93
C ALA A 964 21.76 -34.71 -5.89
N LEU A 965 20.61 -34.29 -5.34
CA LEU A 965 19.85 -35.09 -4.39
C LEU A 965 19.28 -36.35 -5.05
N PRO A 966 19.00 -37.41 -4.27
CA PRO A 966 18.25 -38.54 -4.75
C PRO A 966 16.91 -38.13 -5.36
N ASP A 967 16.56 -38.79 -6.46
CA ASP A 967 15.39 -38.49 -7.29
C ASP A 967 14.07 -38.40 -6.51
N ASN A 968 13.88 -39.27 -5.52
CA ASN A 968 12.70 -39.28 -4.65
C ASN A 968 12.61 -38.02 -3.77
N VAL A 969 13.74 -37.53 -3.27
CA VAL A 969 13.81 -36.35 -2.39
C VAL A 969 13.59 -35.07 -3.20
N PHE A 970 14.20 -34.98 -4.39
CA PHE A 970 14.00 -33.80 -5.25
C PHE A 970 12.54 -33.68 -5.73
N VAL A 971 11.84 -34.80 -5.97
CA VAL A 971 10.39 -34.77 -6.25
C VAL A 971 9.60 -34.21 -5.06
N LEU A 972 9.93 -34.57 -3.82
CA LEU A 972 9.29 -33.98 -2.63
C LEU A 972 9.54 -32.48 -2.52
N VAL A 973 10.73 -31.99 -2.90
CA VAL A 973 11.03 -30.55 -2.98
C VAL A 973 10.10 -29.84 -3.96
N ILE A 974 9.92 -30.39 -5.16
CA ILE A 974 8.98 -29.84 -6.14
C ILE A 974 7.53 -29.85 -5.59
N GLN A 975 7.11 -30.95 -4.94
CA GLN A 975 5.79 -31.03 -4.32
C GLN A 975 5.58 -30.00 -3.20
N ALA A 976 6.61 -29.73 -2.39
CA ALA A 976 6.55 -28.70 -1.36
C ALA A 976 6.42 -27.30 -1.96
N VAL A 977 7.13 -27.00 -3.06
CA VAL A 977 6.98 -25.73 -3.80
C VAL A 977 5.57 -25.59 -4.38
N VAL A 978 5.06 -26.67 -4.97
CA VAL A 978 3.67 -26.73 -5.48
C VAL A 978 2.65 -26.49 -4.38
N TRP A 979 2.88 -27.06 -3.20
CA TRP A 979 2.04 -26.83 -2.04
C TRP A 979 2.08 -25.36 -1.58
N ALA A 980 3.27 -24.73 -1.56
CA ALA A 980 3.41 -23.33 -1.16
C ALA A 980 2.62 -22.38 -2.06
N PHE A 981 2.80 -22.46 -3.38
CA PHE A 981 2.12 -21.52 -4.28
C PHE A 981 0.60 -21.75 -4.41
N LYS A 982 0.08 -22.84 -3.83
CA LYS A 982 -1.36 -23.16 -3.69
C LYS A 982 -1.96 -22.72 -2.35
N HIS A 983 -1.15 -22.09 -1.49
CA HIS A 983 -1.56 -21.77 -0.13
C HIS A 983 -2.45 -20.52 -0.06
N SER A 984 -3.37 -20.51 0.90
CA SER A 984 -4.21 -19.36 1.27
C SER A 984 -3.45 -18.21 1.98
N MET A 985 -2.19 -18.39 2.38
CA MET A 985 -1.40 -17.35 3.02
C MET A 985 -0.54 -16.67 1.96
N ARG A 986 -0.81 -15.39 1.73
CA ARG A 986 -0.16 -14.58 0.68
C ARG A 986 1.36 -14.67 0.69
N ASN A 987 2.00 -14.53 1.86
CA ASN A 987 3.45 -14.58 1.99
C ASN A 987 4.06 -15.93 1.56
N VAL A 988 3.42 -17.05 1.92
CA VAL A 988 3.86 -18.40 1.53
C VAL A 988 3.62 -18.63 0.04
N ALA A 989 2.46 -18.19 -0.47
CA ALA A 989 2.11 -18.35 -1.87
C ALA A 989 3.03 -17.57 -2.82
N GLU A 990 3.31 -16.31 -2.47
CA GLU A 990 4.28 -15.46 -3.19
C GLU A 990 5.69 -16.07 -3.14
N THR A 991 6.16 -16.51 -1.97
CA THR A 991 7.47 -17.16 -1.82
C THR A 991 7.54 -18.46 -2.63
N GLY A 992 6.47 -19.25 -2.69
CA GLY A 992 6.40 -20.48 -3.49
C GLY A 992 6.60 -20.23 -4.98
N LEU A 993 5.95 -19.20 -5.54
CA LEU A 993 6.19 -18.81 -6.94
C LEU A 993 7.58 -18.20 -7.15
N GLU A 994 8.11 -17.46 -6.18
CA GLU A 994 9.48 -16.95 -6.24
C GLU A 994 10.49 -18.09 -6.33
N ILE A 995 10.37 -19.12 -5.47
CA ILE A 995 11.22 -20.31 -5.52
C ILE A 995 11.13 -20.96 -6.90
N LEU A 996 9.91 -21.13 -7.44
CA LEU A 996 9.72 -21.75 -8.75
C LEU A 996 10.41 -20.97 -9.86
N ARG A 997 10.28 -19.63 -9.87
CA ARG A 997 10.95 -18.78 -10.85
C ARG A 997 12.46 -18.84 -10.71
N GLU A 998 12.96 -18.82 -9.48
CA GLU A 998 14.39 -18.95 -9.20
C GLU A 998 14.91 -20.32 -9.67
N MET A 999 14.19 -21.42 -9.43
CA MET A 999 14.55 -22.75 -9.96
C MET A 999 14.72 -22.72 -11.48
N PHE A 1000 13.76 -22.16 -12.22
CA PHE A 1000 13.84 -22.08 -13.68
C PHE A 1000 14.99 -21.19 -14.17
N SER A 1001 15.22 -20.07 -13.49
CA SER A 1001 16.35 -19.18 -13.76
C SER A 1001 17.70 -19.88 -13.55
N GLN A 1002 17.85 -20.59 -12.43
CA GLN A 1002 19.05 -21.34 -12.09
C GLN A 1002 19.31 -22.48 -13.08
N VAL A 1003 18.28 -23.24 -13.48
CA VAL A 1003 18.40 -24.29 -14.51
C VAL A 1003 18.85 -23.71 -15.85
N ALA A 1004 18.28 -22.57 -16.27
CA ALA A 1004 18.64 -21.93 -17.54
C ALA A 1004 20.11 -21.44 -17.57
N GLY A 1005 20.63 -21.03 -16.40
CA GLY A 1005 22.00 -20.57 -16.20
C GLY A 1005 23.06 -21.65 -15.97
N LEU A 1006 22.69 -22.94 -15.93
CA LEU A 1006 23.66 -24.03 -15.73
C LEU A 1006 24.65 -24.15 -16.90
N GLU A 1007 25.93 -24.27 -16.57
CA GLU A 1007 27.01 -24.57 -17.54
C GLU A 1007 26.84 -25.98 -18.13
N ASP A 1008 26.48 -26.96 -17.29
CA ASP A 1008 26.16 -28.32 -17.74
C ASP A 1008 24.75 -28.36 -18.33
N ARG A 1009 24.70 -28.23 -19.66
CA ARG A 1009 23.46 -28.32 -20.42
C ARG A 1009 22.79 -29.68 -20.29
N ALA A 1010 23.52 -30.78 -20.08
CA ALA A 1010 22.91 -32.11 -19.96
C ALA A 1010 22.09 -32.23 -18.66
N ALA A 1011 22.61 -31.72 -17.55
CA ALA A 1011 21.89 -31.66 -16.28
C ALA A 1011 20.63 -30.78 -16.37
N ALA A 1012 20.74 -29.62 -17.04
CA ALA A 1012 19.58 -28.75 -17.27
C ALA A 1012 18.48 -29.46 -18.08
N GLN A 1013 18.86 -30.16 -19.15
CA GLN A 1013 17.93 -30.93 -19.95
C GLN A 1013 17.29 -32.08 -19.18
N ALA A 1014 18.06 -32.80 -18.35
CA ALA A 1014 17.52 -33.87 -17.50
C ALA A 1014 16.45 -33.35 -16.53
N PHE A 1015 16.66 -32.16 -15.93
CA PHE A 1015 15.65 -31.50 -15.10
C PHE A 1015 14.36 -31.23 -15.89
N TYR A 1016 14.48 -30.63 -17.08
CA TYR A 1016 13.31 -30.32 -17.90
C TYR A 1016 12.56 -31.58 -18.32
N GLN A 1017 13.26 -32.61 -18.79
CA GLN A 1017 12.66 -33.88 -19.22
C GLN A 1017 11.81 -34.51 -18.12
N LYS A 1018 12.25 -34.41 -16.87
CA LYS A 1018 11.62 -35.08 -15.74
C LYS A 1018 10.53 -34.26 -15.05
N HIS A 1019 10.72 -32.94 -14.89
CA HIS A 1019 9.89 -32.11 -14.01
C HIS A 1019 9.05 -31.05 -14.72
N TYR A 1020 9.44 -30.63 -15.92
CA TYR A 1020 8.81 -29.49 -16.60
C TYR A 1020 7.29 -29.66 -16.75
N MET A 1021 6.85 -30.81 -17.28
CA MET A 1021 5.42 -31.05 -17.53
C MET A 1021 4.59 -31.09 -16.24
N ASN A 1022 5.14 -31.65 -15.15
CA ASN A 1022 4.45 -31.68 -13.87
C ASN A 1022 4.27 -30.28 -13.28
N VAL A 1023 5.34 -29.47 -13.31
CA VAL A 1023 5.29 -28.08 -12.84
C VAL A 1023 4.28 -27.27 -13.66
N LEU A 1024 4.32 -27.39 -14.99
CA LEU A 1024 3.42 -26.67 -15.89
C LEU A 1024 1.95 -26.99 -15.59
N GLN A 1025 1.61 -28.26 -15.37
CA GLN A 1025 0.25 -28.67 -14.97
C GLN A 1025 -0.17 -28.02 -13.65
N HIS A 1026 0.72 -27.96 -12.65
CA HIS A 1026 0.40 -27.33 -11.37
C HIS A 1026 0.27 -25.81 -11.46
N VAL A 1027 1.14 -25.13 -12.23
CA VAL A 1027 1.00 -23.69 -12.49
C VAL A 1027 -0.33 -23.41 -13.18
N LEU A 1028 -0.70 -24.19 -14.20
CA LEU A 1028 -1.99 -24.06 -14.88
C LEU A 1028 -3.17 -24.31 -13.94
N SER A 1029 -3.06 -25.25 -12.99
CA SER A 1029 -4.12 -25.48 -12.00
C SER A 1029 -4.38 -24.26 -11.10
N VAL A 1030 -3.35 -23.45 -10.81
CA VAL A 1030 -3.50 -22.22 -10.02
C VAL A 1030 -3.96 -21.07 -10.88
N VAL A 1031 -3.46 -20.98 -12.12
CA VAL A 1031 -3.90 -19.99 -13.12
C VAL A 1031 -5.39 -20.13 -13.42
N THR A 1032 -5.93 -21.34 -13.35
CA THR A 1032 -7.36 -21.64 -13.59
C THR A 1032 -8.23 -21.59 -12.32
N ASP A 1033 -7.65 -21.43 -11.14
CA ASP A 1033 -8.38 -21.34 -9.87
C ASP A 1033 -8.62 -19.87 -9.47
N ASN A 1034 -9.86 -19.42 -9.62
CA ASN A 1034 -10.26 -18.06 -9.28
C ASN A 1034 -10.09 -17.74 -7.78
N ASN A 1035 -10.05 -18.74 -6.91
CA ASN A 1035 -9.88 -18.54 -5.46
C ASN A 1035 -8.43 -18.27 -5.07
N GLN A 1036 -7.46 -18.63 -5.91
CA GLN A 1036 -6.03 -18.45 -5.61
C GLN A 1036 -5.50 -17.07 -6.04
N ILE A 1037 -6.17 -16.42 -6.99
CA ILE A 1037 -5.76 -15.13 -7.56
C ILE A 1037 -5.60 -14.03 -6.50
N PRO A 1038 -6.50 -13.87 -5.50
CA PRO A 1038 -6.34 -12.84 -4.48
C PRO A 1038 -5.11 -13.02 -3.58
N PHE A 1039 -4.66 -14.26 -3.38
CA PHE A 1039 -3.52 -14.58 -2.52
C PHE A 1039 -2.20 -14.46 -3.26
N VAL A 1040 -2.13 -14.98 -4.48
CA VAL A 1040 -0.89 -15.05 -5.28
C VAL A 1040 -0.66 -13.76 -6.07
N GLY A 1041 -1.73 -13.12 -6.53
CA GLY A 1041 -1.71 -11.99 -7.44
C GLY A 1041 -1.53 -12.40 -8.90
N LEU A 1042 -2.38 -11.85 -9.78
CA LEU A 1042 -2.37 -12.18 -11.21
C LEU A 1042 -1.05 -11.82 -11.90
N THR A 1043 -0.36 -10.77 -11.45
CA THR A 1043 0.95 -10.36 -11.98
C THR A 1043 2.03 -11.42 -11.75
N ASN A 1044 2.14 -11.95 -10.52
CA ASN A 1044 3.11 -13.00 -10.19
C ASN A 1044 2.89 -14.28 -11.00
N LEU A 1045 1.61 -14.65 -11.20
CA LEU A 1045 1.22 -15.77 -12.07
C LEU A 1045 1.60 -15.51 -13.53
N SER A 1046 1.37 -14.30 -14.03
CA SER A 1046 1.69 -13.91 -15.41
C SER A 1046 3.19 -13.96 -15.68
N GLU A 1047 4.02 -13.47 -14.74
CA GLU A 1047 5.47 -13.57 -14.81
C GLU A 1047 5.96 -15.03 -14.81
N THR A 1048 5.37 -15.87 -13.97
CA THR A 1048 5.69 -17.31 -13.89
C THR A 1048 5.30 -18.02 -15.19
N MET A 1049 4.10 -17.75 -15.73
CA MET A 1049 3.64 -18.29 -17.01
C MET A 1049 4.56 -17.88 -18.16
N CYS A 1050 4.94 -16.60 -18.24
CA CYS A 1050 5.94 -16.13 -19.20
C CYS A 1050 7.23 -16.94 -19.13
N LEU A 1051 7.79 -17.13 -17.94
CA LEU A 1051 9.04 -17.87 -17.75
C LEU A 1051 8.92 -19.35 -18.16
N VAL A 1052 7.86 -20.03 -17.75
CA VAL A 1052 7.65 -21.47 -18.05
C VAL A 1052 7.44 -21.72 -19.55
N PHE A 1053 6.70 -20.83 -20.24
CA PHE A 1053 6.51 -20.94 -21.69
C PHE A 1053 7.71 -20.43 -22.50
N GLN A 1054 8.52 -19.50 -21.98
CA GLN A 1054 9.81 -19.15 -22.58
C GLN A 1054 10.79 -20.33 -22.51
N ALA A 1055 10.81 -21.07 -21.39
CA ALA A 1055 11.68 -22.22 -21.25
C ALA A 1055 11.37 -23.30 -22.31
N ALA A 1056 10.10 -23.56 -22.61
CA ALA A 1056 9.68 -24.50 -23.65
C ALA A 1056 10.23 -24.19 -25.05
N GLU A 1057 10.34 -22.91 -25.39
CA GLU A 1057 10.71 -22.46 -26.73
C GLU A 1057 12.22 -22.27 -26.89
N PHE A 1058 12.90 -21.79 -25.84
CA PHE A 1058 14.31 -21.37 -25.94
C PHE A 1058 15.28 -22.21 -25.11
N SER A 1059 14.82 -22.84 -24.02
CA SER A 1059 15.72 -23.52 -23.05
C SER A 1059 15.71 -25.05 -23.17
N ILE A 1060 14.60 -25.66 -23.61
CA ILE A 1060 14.46 -27.12 -23.67
C ILE A 1060 14.89 -27.64 -25.04
N THR A 1061 15.92 -28.47 -25.04
CA THR A 1061 16.51 -29.13 -26.22
C THR A 1061 16.50 -30.66 -26.12
N VAL A 1062 15.86 -31.25 -25.11
CA VAL A 1062 15.65 -32.70 -25.02
C VAL A 1062 14.20 -33.07 -25.30
N HIS A 1063 13.95 -34.26 -25.84
CA HIS A 1063 12.59 -34.74 -26.05
C HIS A 1063 11.83 -34.91 -24.73
N LEU A 1064 10.69 -34.22 -24.62
CA LEU A 1064 9.77 -34.31 -23.48
C LEU A 1064 8.77 -35.48 -23.59
N ASN A 1065 8.57 -36.04 -24.79
CA ASN A 1065 7.64 -37.14 -25.00
C ASN A 1065 8.24 -38.47 -24.52
N PRO A 1066 7.67 -39.12 -23.48
CA PRO A 1066 8.18 -40.39 -22.95
C PRO A 1066 7.96 -41.58 -23.88
N ASN A 1067 7.06 -41.47 -24.87
CA ASN A 1067 6.63 -42.55 -25.76
C ASN A 1067 7.26 -42.48 -27.17
N SER A 1068 8.26 -41.62 -27.41
CA SER A 1068 8.87 -41.49 -28.73
C SER A 1068 9.78 -42.69 -29.08
N PRO A 1069 9.80 -43.14 -30.35
CA PRO A 1069 10.61 -44.28 -30.76
C PRO A 1069 12.11 -43.92 -30.88
N GLN A 1070 12.92 -44.54 -30.01
CA GLN A 1070 14.39 -44.73 -30.02
C GLN A 1070 15.34 -43.52 -30.28
N PRO A 1071 16.50 -43.44 -29.58
CA PRO A 1071 17.56 -42.44 -29.79
C PRO A 1071 18.19 -42.38 -31.20
N ALA A 1072 17.81 -43.26 -32.12
CA ALA A 1072 18.41 -43.40 -33.45
C ALA A 1072 17.80 -42.46 -34.51
N LEU A 1073 16.56 -42.00 -34.32
CA LEU A 1073 15.89 -41.04 -35.23
C LEU A 1073 16.12 -39.56 -34.83
N THR A 1074 16.66 -39.31 -33.63
CA THR A 1074 17.03 -37.98 -33.14
C THR A 1074 18.46 -37.57 -33.52
N LEU A 1075 19.28 -38.51 -34.01
CA LEU A 1075 20.61 -38.27 -34.56
C LEU A 1075 20.50 -37.57 -35.92
N GLY A 1076 20.34 -36.24 -35.88
CA GLY A 1076 20.31 -35.38 -37.07
C GLY A 1076 19.31 -34.23 -37.03
N MET A 1077 18.44 -34.15 -36.01
CA MET A 1077 17.51 -33.03 -35.87
C MET A 1077 18.23 -31.77 -35.40
N THR A 1078 17.93 -30.63 -36.02
CA THR A 1078 18.42 -29.33 -35.53
C THR A 1078 17.75 -28.95 -34.21
N GLN A 1079 18.37 -28.06 -33.44
CA GLN A 1079 17.82 -27.59 -32.16
C GLN A 1079 16.41 -27.00 -32.31
N GLU A 1080 16.14 -26.34 -33.43
CA GLU A 1080 14.83 -25.78 -33.79
C GLU A 1080 13.78 -26.85 -34.07
N GLN A 1081 14.13 -27.91 -34.81
CA GLN A 1081 13.22 -29.01 -35.10
C GLN A 1081 12.81 -29.74 -33.82
N MET A 1082 13.72 -29.83 -32.85
CA MET A 1082 13.45 -30.44 -31.56
C MET A 1082 12.61 -29.54 -30.64
N ALA A 1083 12.87 -28.23 -30.63
CA ALA A 1083 12.01 -27.25 -29.96
C ALA A 1083 10.58 -27.29 -30.53
N ALA A 1084 10.43 -27.36 -31.86
CA ALA A 1084 9.14 -27.49 -32.52
C ALA A 1084 8.38 -28.76 -32.09
N ALA A 1085 9.07 -29.91 -32.08
CA ALA A 1085 8.48 -31.18 -31.63
C ALA A 1085 8.07 -31.15 -30.14
N ASN A 1086 8.84 -30.49 -29.28
CA ASN A 1086 8.49 -30.32 -27.87
C ASN A 1086 7.29 -29.38 -27.68
N MET A 1087 7.23 -28.29 -28.42
CA MET A 1087 6.07 -27.38 -28.40
C MET A 1087 4.81 -28.10 -28.83
N GLU A 1088 4.87 -28.93 -29.89
CA GLU A 1088 3.75 -29.75 -30.35
C GLU A 1088 3.29 -30.76 -29.27
N TYR A 1089 4.24 -31.41 -28.60
CA TYR A 1089 3.92 -32.32 -27.49
C TYR A 1089 3.27 -31.59 -26.30
N ILE A 1090 3.82 -30.45 -25.88
CA ILE A 1090 3.22 -29.62 -24.82
C ILE A 1090 1.81 -29.18 -25.22
N PHE A 1091 1.63 -28.78 -26.47
CA PHE A 1091 0.34 -28.38 -27.02
C PHE A 1091 -0.69 -29.51 -26.92
N GLN A 1092 -0.30 -30.73 -27.31
CA GLN A 1092 -1.16 -31.91 -27.21
C GLN A 1092 -1.53 -32.22 -25.76
N VAL A 1093 -0.55 -32.30 -24.85
CA VAL A 1093 -0.80 -32.68 -23.45
C VAL A 1093 -1.65 -31.65 -22.72
N ILE A 1094 -1.38 -30.35 -22.90
CA ILE A 1094 -2.22 -29.30 -22.30
C ILE A 1094 -3.62 -29.31 -22.94
N GLY A 1095 -3.70 -29.55 -24.25
CA GLY A 1095 -4.97 -29.66 -24.96
C GLY A 1095 -5.86 -30.76 -24.39
N GLU A 1096 -5.31 -31.96 -24.20
CA GLU A 1096 -6.00 -33.10 -23.59
C GLU A 1096 -6.38 -32.83 -22.13
N LEU A 1097 -5.49 -32.20 -21.35
CA LEU A 1097 -5.74 -31.84 -19.96
C LEU A 1097 -6.91 -30.86 -19.83
N LEU A 1098 -6.87 -29.76 -20.59
CA LEU A 1098 -7.92 -28.74 -20.58
C LEU A 1098 -9.25 -29.33 -21.08
N ALA A 1099 -9.25 -30.17 -22.12
CA ALA A 1099 -10.45 -30.84 -22.60
C ALA A 1099 -11.05 -31.81 -21.57
N THR A 1100 -10.21 -32.44 -20.75
CA THR A 1100 -10.65 -33.36 -19.70
C THR A 1100 -11.29 -32.61 -18.53
N HIS A 1101 -10.69 -31.50 -18.09
CA HIS A 1101 -11.16 -30.72 -16.94
C HIS A 1101 -12.29 -29.75 -17.28
N PHE A 1102 -12.28 -29.15 -18.47
CA PHE A 1102 -13.23 -28.14 -18.92
C PHE A 1102 -14.02 -28.64 -20.13
N LYS A 1103 -15.04 -29.47 -19.86
CA LYS A 1103 -15.93 -30.02 -20.91
C LYS A 1103 -16.79 -28.97 -21.60
N ASN A 1104 -16.86 -27.77 -21.02
CA ASN A 1104 -17.62 -26.63 -21.49
C ASN A 1104 -16.88 -25.79 -22.56
N LEU A 1105 -15.60 -26.07 -22.83
CA LEU A 1105 -14.81 -25.39 -23.85
C LEU A 1105 -14.79 -26.15 -25.18
N SER A 1106 -14.81 -25.42 -26.29
CA SER A 1106 -14.63 -26.02 -27.62
C SER A 1106 -13.15 -26.37 -27.89
N PRO A 1107 -12.87 -27.33 -28.79
CA PRO A 1107 -11.49 -27.66 -29.19
C PRO A 1107 -10.72 -26.43 -29.71
N ASP A 1108 -11.38 -25.52 -30.42
CA ASP A 1108 -10.74 -24.31 -30.95
C ASP A 1108 -10.40 -23.28 -29.87
N GLN A 1109 -11.24 -23.12 -28.84
CA GLN A 1109 -10.95 -22.27 -27.68
C GLN A 1109 -9.69 -22.76 -26.96
N ILE A 1110 -9.60 -24.06 -26.70
CA ILE A 1110 -8.44 -24.69 -26.07
C ILE A 1110 -7.20 -24.46 -26.94
N ARG A 1111 -7.30 -24.70 -28.24
CA ARG A 1111 -6.22 -24.49 -29.21
C ARG A 1111 -5.68 -23.05 -29.16
N ILE A 1112 -6.57 -22.06 -29.20
CA ILE A 1112 -6.20 -20.63 -29.20
C ILE A 1112 -5.65 -20.18 -27.84
N ALA A 1113 -6.22 -20.66 -26.74
CA ALA A 1113 -5.72 -20.38 -25.40
C ALA A 1113 -4.25 -20.81 -25.26
N ILE A 1114 -3.93 -22.03 -25.70
CA ILE A 1114 -2.57 -22.57 -25.66
C ILE A 1114 -1.63 -21.79 -26.59
N LYS A 1115 -2.05 -21.46 -27.81
CA LYS A 1115 -1.25 -20.61 -28.73
C LYS A 1115 -0.90 -19.27 -28.08
N GLY A 1116 -1.87 -18.62 -27.41
CA GLY A 1116 -1.64 -17.35 -26.72
C GLY A 1116 -0.61 -17.44 -25.60
N PHE A 1117 -0.57 -18.55 -24.85
CA PHE A 1117 0.45 -18.76 -23.82
C PHE A 1117 1.88 -18.80 -24.41
N PHE A 1118 2.06 -19.36 -25.61
CA PHE A 1118 3.35 -19.33 -26.30
C PHE A 1118 3.69 -17.95 -26.88
N SER A 1119 2.73 -17.27 -27.51
CA SER A 1119 3.00 -16.00 -28.19
C SER A 1119 3.19 -14.82 -27.25
N PHE A 1120 2.48 -14.77 -26.12
CA PHE A 1120 2.59 -13.67 -25.15
C PHE A 1120 3.68 -13.88 -24.09
N ASN A 1121 4.49 -14.94 -24.20
CA ASN A 1121 5.48 -15.31 -23.18
C ASN A 1121 6.57 -14.26 -22.90
N ARG A 1122 6.72 -13.21 -23.70
CA ARG A 1122 7.63 -12.07 -23.46
C ARG A 1122 6.95 -10.79 -22.96
N GLN A 1123 5.62 -10.75 -22.91
CA GLN A 1123 4.84 -9.55 -22.59
C GLN A 1123 3.90 -9.83 -21.42
N VAL A 1124 4.35 -9.54 -20.19
CA VAL A 1124 3.61 -9.85 -18.95
C VAL A 1124 2.20 -9.25 -18.95
N THR A 1125 2.02 -8.03 -19.44
CA THR A 1125 0.69 -7.39 -19.53
C THR A 1125 -0.26 -8.14 -20.46
N LYS A 1126 0.18 -8.53 -21.66
CA LYS A 1126 -0.65 -9.31 -22.60
C LYS A 1126 -0.94 -10.71 -22.07
N MET A 1127 0.05 -11.36 -21.44
CA MET A 1127 -0.15 -12.65 -20.77
C MET A 1127 -1.22 -12.55 -19.67
N ARG A 1128 -1.17 -11.49 -18.85
CA ARG A 1128 -2.13 -11.23 -17.79
C ARG A 1128 -3.55 -11.08 -18.33
N ASP A 1129 -3.71 -10.30 -19.39
CA ASP A 1129 -5.01 -10.05 -20.00
C ASP A 1129 -5.54 -11.32 -20.71
N HIS A 1130 -4.65 -12.11 -21.33
CA HIS A 1130 -4.99 -13.42 -21.91
C HIS A 1130 -5.40 -14.46 -20.87
N ILE A 1131 -4.73 -14.52 -19.71
CA ILE A 1131 -5.14 -15.36 -18.57
C ILE A 1131 -6.51 -14.93 -18.07
N ARG A 1132 -6.77 -13.62 -17.96
CA ARG A 1132 -8.09 -13.09 -17.56
C ARG A 1132 -9.17 -13.52 -18.55
N ASP A 1133 -8.93 -13.37 -19.86
CA ASP A 1133 -9.86 -13.80 -20.89
C ASP A 1133 -10.16 -15.31 -20.78
N PHE A 1134 -9.13 -16.12 -20.55
CA PHE A 1134 -9.29 -17.56 -20.38
C PHE A 1134 -10.11 -17.92 -19.11
N LEU A 1135 -9.87 -17.22 -18.00
CA LEU A 1135 -10.61 -17.38 -16.75
C LEU A 1135 -12.10 -17.02 -16.87
N ILE A 1136 -12.44 -16.12 -17.79
CA ILE A 1136 -13.83 -15.80 -18.12
C ILE A 1136 -14.42 -16.93 -18.96
N GLN A 1137 -13.70 -17.39 -19.99
CA GLN A 1137 -14.17 -18.48 -20.86
C GLN A 1137 -14.41 -19.79 -20.12
N ILE A 1138 -13.59 -20.17 -19.13
CA ILE A 1138 -13.81 -21.40 -18.35
C ILE A 1138 -15.10 -21.38 -17.52
N LYS A 1139 -15.65 -20.19 -17.23
CA LYS A 1139 -16.89 -20.02 -16.47
C LYS A 1139 -18.14 -20.08 -17.35
N GLU A 1140 -18.02 -19.87 -18.65
CA GLU A 1140 -19.13 -19.92 -19.59
C GLU A 1140 -19.18 -21.27 -20.32
N GLU A 1141 -20.37 -21.82 -20.53
CA GLU A 1141 -20.59 -22.93 -21.46
C GLU A 1141 -20.64 -22.40 -22.89
N ALA A 1142 -19.77 -22.93 -23.77
CA ALA A 1142 -19.83 -22.64 -25.19
C ALA A 1142 -21.09 -23.28 -25.81
N GLY A 1143 -21.84 -22.51 -26.60
CA GLY A 1143 -22.95 -23.00 -27.40
C GLY A 1143 -22.50 -23.52 -28.76
N GLU A 1144 -23.46 -23.93 -29.60
CA GLU A 1144 -23.19 -24.30 -31.00
C GLU A 1144 -22.72 -23.10 -31.85
N ASP A 1145 -23.12 -21.87 -31.48
CA ASP A 1145 -22.68 -20.64 -32.13
C ASP A 1145 -21.45 -20.03 -31.41
N THR A 1146 -20.27 -20.16 -32.02
CA THR A 1146 -18.98 -19.72 -31.46
C THR A 1146 -18.53 -18.37 -31.98
N SER A 1147 -19.33 -17.66 -32.77
CA SER A 1147 -18.94 -16.40 -33.42
C SER A 1147 -18.51 -15.30 -32.44
N ASP A 1148 -19.19 -15.24 -31.29
CA ASP A 1148 -19.03 -14.15 -30.31
C ASP A 1148 -17.77 -14.33 -29.45
N LEU A 1149 -17.01 -15.40 -29.68
CA LEU A 1149 -15.72 -15.66 -29.07
C LEU A 1149 -14.59 -14.96 -29.84
N PHE A 1150 -14.85 -14.45 -31.06
CA PHE A 1150 -13.89 -13.75 -31.91
C PHE A 1150 -12.55 -14.49 -32.06
N LEU A 1151 -12.64 -15.82 -32.21
CA LEU A 1151 -11.49 -16.73 -32.21
C LEU A 1151 -10.51 -16.42 -33.35
N GLU A 1152 -11.01 -16.07 -34.53
CA GLU A 1152 -10.18 -15.70 -35.69
C GLU A 1152 -9.40 -14.40 -35.46
N GLU A 1153 -10.03 -13.37 -34.88
CA GLU A 1153 -9.36 -12.11 -34.55
C GLU A 1153 -8.31 -12.29 -33.46
N LYS A 1154 -8.63 -13.09 -32.43
CA LYS A 1154 -7.66 -13.44 -31.38
C LYS A 1154 -6.48 -14.20 -31.97
N GLU A 1155 -6.76 -15.15 -32.86
CA GLU A 1155 -5.73 -15.91 -33.55
C GLU A 1155 -4.87 -15.00 -34.44
N ALA A 1156 -5.44 -14.01 -35.13
CA ALA A 1156 -4.69 -13.01 -35.90
C ALA A 1156 -3.81 -12.12 -35.01
N GLU A 1157 -4.30 -11.67 -33.84
CA GLU A 1157 -3.50 -10.92 -32.86
C GLU A 1157 -2.31 -11.74 -32.35
N ILE A 1158 -2.55 -13.01 -32.04
CA ILE A 1158 -1.53 -13.97 -31.61
C ILE A 1158 -0.51 -14.18 -32.72
N GLN A 1159 -0.95 -14.41 -33.97
CA GLN A 1159 -0.07 -14.57 -35.13
C GLN A 1159 0.79 -13.32 -35.38
N LYS A 1160 0.19 -12.13 -35.32
CA LYS A 1160 0.92 -10.86 -35.44
C LYS A 1160 1.98 -10.71 -34.35
N THR A 1161 1.61 -10.97 -33.10
CA THR A 1161 2.57 -10.90 -31.97
C THR A 1161 3.68 -11.96 -32.11
N GLN A 1162 3.35 -13.14 -32.65
CA GLN A 1162 4.34 -14.17 -32.97
C GLN A 1162 5.29 -13.72 -34.10
N GLN A 1163 4.78 -13.08 -35.16
CA GLN A 1163 5.60 -12.50 -36.24
C GLN A 1163 6.50 -11.37 -35.73
N GLU A 1164 5.97 -10.46 -34.91
CA GLU A 1164 6.75 -9.40 -34.25
C GLU A 1164 7.85 -9.96 -33.35
N LYS A 1165 7.58 -11.09 -32.69
CA LYS A 1165 8.57 -11.79 -31.87
C LYS A 1165 9.67 -12.44 -32.72
N LEU A 1166 9.32 -12.95 -33.90
CA LEU A 1166 10.26 -13.53 -34.87
C LEU A 1166 11.10 -12.46 -35.61
N SER A 1167 10.60 -11.23 -35.76
CA SER A 1167 11.29 -10.15 -36.47
C SER A 1167 12.36 -9.40 -35.65
N ILE A 1168 12.55 -9.77 -34.38
CA ILE A 1168 13.60 -9.19 -33.52
C ILE A 1168 14.97 -9.79 -33.92
N PRO A 1169 15.97 -8.97 -34.34
CA PRO A 1169 17.28 -9.46 -34.74
C PRO A 1169 17.96 -10.27 -33.63
N GLY A 1170 18.38 -11.50 -33.96
CA GLY A 1170 18.96 -12.46 -33.01
C GLY A 1170 17.99 -13.52 -32.46
N VAL A 1171 16.71 -13.47 -32.84
CA VAL A 1171 15.70 -14.53 -32.53
C VAL A 1171 15.57 -15.54 -33.68
N GLN A 1172 15.79 -15.13 -34.93
CA GLN A 1172 15.92 -16.02 -36.08
C GLN A 1172 17.40 -16.37 -36.34
N ASN A 1173 17.63 -17.62 -36.75
CA ASN A 1173 18.92 -18.13 -37.17
C ASN A 1173 19.33 -17.45 -38.50
N PRO A 1174 20.56 -16.96 -38.67
CA PRO A 1174 20.98 -16.27 -39.90
C PRO A 1174 20.87 -17.10 -41.19
N ASN A 1175 20.61 -18.40 -41.11
CA ASN A 1175 20.41 -19.28 -42.28
C ASN A 1175 18.94 -19.31 -42.80
N ASP A 1176 17.98 -18.76 -42.07
CA ASP A 1176 16.55 -18.74 -42.46
C ASP A 1176 16.12 -17.42 -43.13
N VAL A 1177 17.05 -16.48 -43.30
CA VAL A 1177 16.84 -15.30 -44.15
C VAL A 1177 17.03 -15.74 -45.59
N VAL A 1178 15.95 -16.12 -46.27
CA VAL A 1178 15.96 -16.16 -47.73
C VAL A 1178 16.06 -14.71 -48.17
N ASP A 1179 17.21 -14.32 -48.73
CA ASP A 1179 17.37 -13.01 -49.35
C ASP A 1179 16.29 -12.84 -50.43
N ASP A 1180 15.38 -11.89 -50.24
CA ASP A 1180 14.34 -11.47 -51.20
C ASP A 1180 14.95 -10.79 -52.46
N GLU A 1181 16.24 -11.01 -52.77
CA GLU A 1181 16.91 -10.44 -53.95
C GLU A 1181 16.79 -11.29 -55.23
N ASP A 1182 16.21 -12.50 -55.18
CA ASP A 1182 16.08 -13.39 -56.35
C ASP A 1182 14.67 -13.45 -56.99
N MET A 1183 13.77 -12.49 -56.71
CA MET A 1183 12.48 -12.35 -57.42
C MET A 1183 12.26 -10.97 -58.07
N VAL A 1184 13.15 -10.58 -59.00
CA VAL A 1184 12.85 -9.63 -60.11
C VAL A 1184 13.43 -10.12 -61.43
#